data_AF-A0A7L4MP48-F1
#
_entry.id   AF-A0A7L4MP48-F1
#
_cell.length_a   1.000
_cell.length_b   1.000
_cell.length_c   1.000
_cell.angle_alpha   90.00
_cell.angle_beta   90.00
_cell.angle_gamma   90.00
#
_symmetry.space_group_name_H-M   'P 1'
#
loop_
_entity.id
_entity.type
_entity.pdbx_description
1 polymer ?
#
loop_
_entity_poly.entity_id
_entity_poly.type
_entity_poly.pdbx_seq_one_letter_code
_entity_poly.pdbx_strand_id
1 'polypeptide(L)'
;MCGNGNGDPRDDALMPDGNLAQDAEELGLSWKVASESRHCRDSCAGDCGRCRGDEGRKYKGEASCGLITQPSGPFESCHATINPDVYLKNCIYDLCAMDGLHVMLCRALKAYADDCQEEGIAVSDWRTPANCPLSCPKNSNYTACGTACPATCNTPAVHADCPASACVETCTCQEGFVFDANECIPQAECGCVFEGRLHGLQEEFWGDSTCTKRCVCDAESRRAVCRRASCRAEEECRVEEGIQDCYPKSYGTCAAVGTTHYESFDGGRFIFQGTCIYQMAGLCEKSRGLVDFQVLVQNGHQDDRPLAPIALVMVKVYGKNIVISQKHPGKITVNGQLVNLPYHRRDGKISIHRGGQEVVVETDFGLAVTYDWQSQVTVSVPSTYANALCGLCGNYNGNAGDEMTMKSGQATSNPDAFGHSWKVTDVVGCGERSQVECPAMAAALRHQEVSETGCGVIRQADGPFRACHAHVDAGEYFQNCVHDYCLFPDRVDVMCSIISRYAAACQAAGVTIGRWRTDDFCSISCPANSVYEICSWGCGQTCSGIYAPGKCSGRRCREGCACKDGFALSGDECVPLSRCGCLHQDFYYKAEETFLPSKEEKCRCQAGGALDCQKVSCPGDGEGKVVDGVFQCSSATLGTCVATGDRHYISFDGLVFNLSGTCSYVLAETCPGANAKPFAVKIEKEARQKRKVSGIQELSVEVYGLTLTLTRGKRGEVTVDSISHHLPAILSEGRVQVHQHGAGVLLQTDFGLLIRYDLLHHVTVTVPQSYQGHLCGLCGNYNGRRRDDFLLPGGQQARDAVVFGSAWKTSEVSCSDDCSKEDCPVCAEEKVAVLQKPNYCGILTVPEGPFGSCHHVIDPTSYFQACLHDLCLAEGDTHVLCQSIQSYAAACQDAGVIIEAWRRPSFCRKRGSWGGKDPPCPGSPIPTGLLEEFTISFEGTSWLGVGADPSRWHGGGRERCCGPPLLAVQPPQPLPLQPRESVLKENCQRRCTCVPGEGLTCGSHSCTDDETCKIRDGVLGC
;
A
#
# COMPACT_ATOMS: atom_id res chain seq x y z
N MET A 1 -1.21 -15.13 -43.18
CA MET A 1 0.03 -15.08 -42.38
C MET A 1 0.77 -16.42 -42.38
N CYS A 2 0.13 -17.55 -42.05
CA CYS A 2 0.80 -18.87 -42.01
C CYS A 2 1.01 -19.55 -43.39
N GLY A 3 1.14 -18.78 -44.47
CA GLY A 3 1.23 -19.34 -45.83
C GLY A 3 -0.07 -19.94 -46.38
N ASN A 4 0.05 -20.65 -47.50
CA ASN A 4 -1.09 -21.27 -48.20
C ASN A 4 -1.14 -22.81 -48.03
N GLY A 5 -0.13 -23.40 -47.37
CA GLY A 5 -0.07 -24.82 -47.03
C GLY A 5 0.11 -25.77 -48.21
N ASN A 6 0.57 -25.29 -49.37
CA ASN A 6 0.78 -26.12 -50.56
C ASN A 6 2.15 -26.84 -50.60
N GLY A 7 3.02 -26.55 -49.62
CA GLY A 7 4.37 -27.11 -49.52
C GLY A 7 5.45 -26.41 -50.35
N ASP A 8 5.15 -25.28 -50.99
CA ASP A 8 6.12 -24.42 -51.68
C ASP A 8 6.44 -23.16 -50.85
N PRO A 9 7.58 -23.11 -50.14
CA PRO A 9 7.89 -21.98 -49.26
C PRO A 9 8.09 -20.65 -50.01
N ARG A 10 8.14 -20.66 -51.35
CA ARG A 10 8.35 -19.46 -52.16
C ARG A 10 7.08 -18.63 -52.33
N ASP A 11 5.91 -19.20 -52.05
CA ASP A 11 4.62 -18.50 -52.20
C ASP A 11 3.84 -18.32 -50.89
N ASP A 12 4.46 -18.65 -49.74
CA ASP A 12 3.87 -18.46 -48.42
C ASP A 12 3.67 -16.99 -48.01
N ALA A 13 4.31 -16.06 -48.74
CA ALA A 13 4.13 -14.61 -48.58
C ALA A 13 3.06 -14.01 -49.53
N LEU A 14 2.11 -14.82 -50.00
CA LEU A 14 0.98 -14.36 -50.80
C LEU A 14 0.05 -13.43 -50.00
N MET A 15 -0.25 -12.28 -50.58
CA MET A 15 -1.26 -11.34 -50.14
C MET A 15 -2.65 -11.70 -50.69
N PRO A 16 -3.76 -11.12 -50.16
CA PRO A 16 -5.11 -11.44 -50.65
C PRO A 16 -5.36 -11.09 -52.12
N ASP A 17 -4.56 -10.20 -52.69
CA ASP A 17 -4.62 -9.80 -54.09
C ASP A 17 -3.87 -10.77 -55.04
N GLY A 18 -3.21 -11.80 -54.50
CA GLY A 18 -2.46 -12.81 -55.24
C GLY A 18 -1.01 -12.42 -55.56
N ASN A 19 -0.53 -11.26 -55.10
CA ASN A 19 0.87 -10.85 -55.23
C ASN A 19 1.70 -11.32 -54.02
N LEU A 20 3.01 -11.47 -54.22
CA LEU A 20 3.93 -11.72 -53.10
C LEU A 20 4.28 -10.41 -52.40
N ALA A 21 4.21 -10.41 -51.08
CA ALA A 21 4.69 -9.30 -50.27
C ALA A 21 6.23 -9.17 -50.40
N GLN A 22 6.72 -7.93 -50.40
CA GLN A 22 8.14 -7.60 -50.46
C GLN A 22 8.83 -7.81 -49.11
N ASP A 23 8.09 -7.68 -48.02
CA ASP A 23 8.55 -7.90 -46.66
C ASP A 23 7.40 -8.37 -45.74
N ALA A 24 7.76 -8.68 -44.49
CA ALA A 24 6.80 -9.16 -43.50
C ALA A 24 5.79 -8.09 -43.04
N GLU A 25 6.13 -6.80 -43.15
CA GLU A 25 5.25 -5.69 -42.77
C GLU A 25 4.12 -5.55 -43.79
N GLU A 26 4.46 -5.54 -45.08
CA GLU A 26 3.50 -5.55 -46.18
C GLU A 26 2.58 -6.78 -46.11
N LEU A 27 3.14 -7.96 -45.83
CA LEU A 27 2.35 -9.19 -45.65
C LEU A 27 1.35 -9.05 -44.50
N GLY A 28 1.79 -8.57 -43.33
CA GLY A 28 0.93 -8.39 -42.16
C GLY A 28 -0.20 -7.39 -42.39
N LEU A 29 0.12 -6.26 -43.03
CA LEU A 29 -0.85 -5.22 -43.39
C LEU A 29 -1.92 -5.72 -44.37
N SER A 30 -1.52 -6.52 -45.36
CA SER A 30 -2.43 -7.00 -46.41
C SER A 30 -3.55 -7.90 -45.88
N TRP A 31 -3.30 -8.66 -44.80
CA TRP A 31 -4.24 -9.60 -44.20
C TRP A 31 -4.99 -9.01 -42.98
N LYS A 32 -4.89 -7.71 -42.73
CA LYS A 32 -5.53 -7.02 -41.61
C LYS A 32 -7.06 -7.07 -41.71
N VAL A 33 -7.73 -7.40 -40.60
CA VAL A 33 -9.20 -7.37 -40.48
C VAL A 33 -9.62 -6.11 -39.72
N ALA A 34 -10.70 -5.46 -40.15
CA ALA A 34 -11.22 -4.27 -39.49
C ALA A 34 -11.75 -4.61 -38.08
N SER A 35 -11.18 -3.96 -37.06
CA SER A 35 -11.65 -4.00 -35.67
C SER A 35 -12.44 -2.72 -35.37
N GLU A 36 -13.53 -2.83 -34.58
CA GLU A 36 -14.25 -1.66 -34.02
C GLU A 36 -13.36 -0.85 -33.06
N SER A 37 -12.20 -1.38 -32.64
CA SER A 37 -11.22 -0.65 -31.83
C SER A 37 -10.40 0.31 -32.71
N ARG A 38 -10.61 1.61 -32.51
CA ARG A 38 -9.95 2.70 -33.26
C ARG A 38 -8.44 2.88 -32.99
N HIS A 39 -7.76 1.92 -32.36
CA HIS A 39 -6.40 2.11 -31.82
C HIS A 39 -5.43 0.94 -32.04
N CYS A 40 -5.69 0.03 -32.99
CA CYS A 40 -4.63 -0.85 -33.51
C CYS A 40 -3.63 -0.01 -34.33
N ARG A 41 -2.41 0.18 -33.82
CA ARG A 41 -1.30 0.74 -34.59
C ARG A 41 -0.65 -0.36 -35.41
N ASP A 42 -0.42 -0.06 -36.68
CA ASP A 42 0.13 -1.01 -37.65
C ASP A 42 1.65 -1.13 -37.60
N SER A 43 2.31 -0.13 -36.99
CA SER A 43 3.76 -0.06 -36.89
C SER A 43 4.21 0.50 -35.55
N CYS A 44 5.42 0.11 -35.15
CA CYS A 44 6.12 0.71 -34.02
C CYS A 44 6.59 2.13 -34.43
N ALA A 45 6.57 3.11 -33.52
CA ALA A 45 7.08 4.45 -33.81
C ALA A 45 8.63 4.49 -33.78
N GLY A 46 9.30 3.74 -34.68
CA GLY A 46 10.77 3.70 -34.77
C GLY A 46 11.34 2.43 -35.41
N ASP A 47 12.61 2.12 -35.13
CA ASP A 47 13.23 0.82 -35.44
C ASP A 47 12.70 -0.17 -34.39
N CYS A 48 11.94 -1.20 -34.78
CA CYS A 48 11.20 -2.11 -33.87
C CYS A 48 12.12 -2.99 -32.99
N GLY A 49 12.98 -2.37 -32.20
CA GLY A 49 13.97 -3.03 -31.34
C GLY A 49 14.93 -3.92 -32.09
N ARG A 50 15.40 -3.53 -33.29
CA ARG A 50 16.51 -4.25 -33.94
C ARG A 50 17.73 -4.22 -33.04
N CYS A 51 18.37 -5.38 -32.87
CA CYS A 51 19.55 -5.51 -32.03
C CYS A 51 20.66 -4.57 -32.46
N ARG A 52 21.24 -3.83 -31.50
CA ARG A 52 22.58 -3.30 -31.69
C ARG A 52 23.60 -4.44 -31.71
N GLY A 53 24.70 -4.26 -32.43
CA GLY A 53 25.64 -5.37 -32.69
C GLY A 53 26.31 -5.95 -31.44
N ASP A 54 26.36 -5.22 -30.34
CA ASP A 54 26.82 -5.64 -29.01
C ASP A 54 25.73 -6.41 -28.23
N GLU A 55 24.48 -5.94 -28.23
CA GLU A 55 23.34 -6.64 -27.60
C GLU A 55 23.05 -7.98 -28.28
N GLY A 56 23.04 -8.01 -29.61
CA GLY A 56 22.86 -9.25 -30.36
C GLY A 56 23.96 -10.28 -30.05
N ARG A 57 25.21 -9.82 -29.81
CA ARG A 57 26.31 -10.69 -29.37
C ARG A 57 26.11 -11.19 -27.94
N LYS A 58 25.59 -10.36 -27.03
CA LYS A 58 25.26 -10.76 -25.65
C LYS A 58 24.19 -11.87 -25.66
N TYR A 59 23.07 -11.67 -26.36
CA TYR A 59 21.98 -12.66 -26.38
C TYR A 59 22.33 -13.93 -27.15
N LYS A 60 23.30 -13.88 -28.08
CA LYS A 60 23.85 -15.07 -28.75
C LYS A 60 24.70 -15.96 -27.83
N GLY A 61 25.05 -15.51 -26.62
CA GLY A 61 25.79 -16.32 -25.65
C GLY A 61 24.99 -17.53 -25.13
N GLU A 62 25.69 -18.55 -24.63
CA GLU A 62 25.10 -19.81 -24.14
C GLU A 62 24.20 -19.62 -22.90
N ALA A 63 24.42 -18.56 -22.11
CA ALA A 63 23.54 -18.19 -21.00
C ALA A 63 22.21 -17.54 -21.45
N SER A 64 21.95 -17.48 -22.76
CA SER A 64 20.74 -16.89 -23.36
C SER A 64 20.33 -17.70 -24.60
N CYS A 65 20.10 -17.07 -25.76
CA CYS A 65 19.62 -17.76 -26.96
C CYS A 65 20.64 -18.76 -27.53
N GLY A 66 21.94 -18.60 -27.22
CA GLY A 66 22.99 -19.52 -27.67
C GLY A 66 22.79 -20.96 -27.17
N LEU A 67 22.02 -21.15 -26.09
CA LEU A 67 21.63 -22.47 -25.58
C LEU A 67 20.96 -23.32 -26.67
N ILE A 68 20.18 -22.69 -27.56
CA ILE A 68 19.49 -23.34 -28.70
C ILE A 68 20.46 -24.09 -29.59
N THR A 69 21.63 -23.51 -29.88
CA THR A 69 22.62 -24.05 -30.84
C THR A 69 23.80 -24.76 -30.17
N GLN A 70 23.80 -24.91 -28.84
CA GLN A 70 24.95 -25.42 -28.11
C GLN A 70 25.22 -26.91 -28.47
N PRO A 71 26.41 -27.26 -29.01
CA PRO A 71 26.67 -28.62 -29.55
C PRO A 71 26.65 -29.76 -28.53
N SER A 72 26.74 -29.47 -27.23
CA SER A 72 26.57 -30.45 -26.15
C SER A 72 25.58 -29.91 -25.10
N GLY A 73 24.62 -29.12 -25.57
CA GLY A 73 23.57 -28.51 -24.76
C GLY A 73 22.28 -29.34 -24.75
N PRO A 74 21.23 -28.83 -24.09
CA PRO A 74 20.01 -29.59 -23.86
C PRO A 74 19.22 -29.92 -25.14
N PHE A 75 19.50 -29.22 -26.25
CA PHE A 75 18.82 -29.37 -27.55
C PHE A 75 19.65 -30.07 -28.63
N GLU A 76 20.85 -30.59 -28.33
CA GLU A 76 21.75 -31.23 -29.31
C GLU A 76 21.04 -32.29 -30.18
N SER A 77 20.20 -33.11 -29.55
CA SER A 77 19.45 -34.19 -30.20
C SER A 77 18.48 -33.70 -31.28
N CYS A 78 18.11 -32.42 -31.27
CA CYS A 78 17.11 -31.84 -32.16
C CYS A 78 17.70 -31.15 -33.40
N HIS A 79 18.97 -30.73 -33.34
CA HIS A 79 19.59 -29.90 -34.39
C HIS A 79 19.59 -30.53 -35.78
N ALA A 80 19.62 -31.87 -35.86
CA ALA A 80 19.61 -32.60 -37.12
C ALA A 80 18.22 -32.64 -37.78
N THR A 81 17.15 -32.49 -37.00
CA THR A 81 15.76 -32.55 -37.47
C THR A 81 15.21 -31.15 -37.69
N ILE A 82 15.40 -30.25 -36.73
CA ILE A 82 14.88 -28.88 -36.77
C ILE A 82 16.05 -27.91 -36.78
N ASN A 83 16.14 -27.10 -37.82
CA ASN A 83 17.21 -26.12 -37.97
C ASN A 83 17.16 -25.06 -36.84
N PRO A 84 18.16 -25.01 -35.93
CA PRO A 84 18.15 -24.09 -34.79
C PRO A 84 18.38 -22.62 -35.19
N ASP A 85 18.90 -22.34 -36.39
CA ASP A 85 19.31 -20.98 -36.78
C ASP A 85 18.15 -19.97 -36.80
N VAL A 86 16.95 -20.41 -37.19
CA VAL A 86 15.77 -19.54 -37.24
C VAL A 86 15.31 -19.20 -35.82
N TYR A 87 15.28 -20.19 -34.92
CA TYR A 87 14.91 -20.00 -33.51
C TYR A 87 15.93 -19.15 -32.77
N LEU A 88 17.22 -19.34 -33.03
CA LEU A 88 18.28 -18.48 -32.49
C LEU A 88 18.07 -17.02 -32.91
N LYS A 89 17.80 -16.77 -34.20
CA LYS A 89 17.56 -15.42 -34.73
C LYS A 89 16.30 -14.79 -34.13
N ASN A 90 15.22 -15.56 -34.03
CA ASN A 90 13.96 -15.10 -33.44
C ASN A 90 14.12 -14.82 -31.95
N CYS A 91 14.77 -15.70 -31.20
CA CYS A 91 15.08 -15.47 -29.78
C CYS A 91 15.88 -14.19 -29.57
N ILE A 92 16.93 -13.97 -30.39
CA ILE A 92 17.74 -12.75 -30.32
C ILE A 92 16.87 -11.53 -30.67
N TYR A 93 16.04 -11.63 -31.71
CA TYR A 93 15.14 -10.56 -32.10
C TYR A 93 14.13 -10.22 -30.99
N ASP A 94 13.46 -11.22 -30.41
CA ASP A 94 12.48 -11.04 -29.33
C ASP A 94 13.12 -10.44 -28.09
N LEU A 95 14.33 -10.88 -27.73
CA LEU A 95 15.08 -10.26 -26.64
C LEU A 95 15.52 -8.83 -26.97
N CYS A 96 15.83 -8.50 -28.20
CA CYS A 96 16.14 -7.10 -28.53
C CYS A 96 14.89 -6.23 -28.58
N ALA A 97 13.79 -6.74 -29.14
CA ALA A 97 12.50 -6.08 -29.18
C ALA A 97 11.94 -5.82 -27.77
N MET A 98 12.23 -6.73 -26.84
CA MET A 98 11.74 -6.67 -25.46
C MET A 98 12.84 -6.32 -24.45
N ASP A 99 13.93 -5.69 -24.89
CA ASP A 99 15.02 -5.19 -24.06
C ASP A 99 15.52 -6.22 -23.02
N GLY A 100 15.79 -7.45 -23.45
CA GLY A 100 16.38 -8.51 -22.62
C GLY A 100 15.45 -9.10 -21.55
N LEU A 101 14.16 -8.84 -21.62
CA LEU A 101 13.16 -9.36 -20.70
C LEU A 101 13.23 -10.91 -20.62
N HIS A 102 13.55 -11.44 -19.43
CA HIS A 102 13.90 -12.85 -19.26
C HIS A 102 12.76 -13.82 -19.55
N VAL A 103 11.50 -13.44 -19.27
CA VAL A 103 10.35 -14.26 -19.64
C VAL A 103 10.25 -14.52 -21.15
N MET A 104 10.79 -13.62 -21.99
CA MET A 104 10.84 -13.82 -23.44
C MET A 104 11.93 -14.82 -23.84
N LEU A 105 13.07 -14.83 -23.15
CA LEU A 105 14.07 -15.89 -23.32
C LEU A 105 13.42 -17.25 -23.04
N CYS A 106 12.73 -17.38 -21.91
CA CYS A 106 12.09 -18.65 -21.55
C CYS A 106 11.03 -19.09 -22.57
N ARG A 107 10.28 -18.16 -23.17
CA ARG A 107 9.32 -18.48 -24.23
C ARG A 107 9.98 -18.86 -25.54
N ALA A 108 11.04 -18.17 -25.93
CA ALA A 108 11.77 -18.48 -27.16
C ALA A 108 12.49 -19.83 -27.08
N LEU A 109 13.13 -20.14 -25.94
CA LEU A 109 13.71 -21.46 -25.67
C LEU A 109 12.63 -22.55 -25.64
N LYS A 110 11.49 -22.26 -25.01
CA LYS A 110 10.35 -23.19 -24.98
C LYS A 110 9.81 -23.48 -26.38
N ALA A 111 9.68 -22.48 -27.26
CA ALA A 111 9.19 -22.71 -28.61
C ALA A 111 10.05 -23.74 -29.38
N TYR A 112 11.39 -23.64 -29.26
CA TYR A 112 12.26 -24.66 -29.86
C TYR A 112 12.12 -26.02 -29.17
N ALA A 113 12.04 -26.03 -27.84
CA ALA A 113 11.83 -27.27 -27.08
C ALA A 113 10.54 -28.00 -27.48
N ASP A 114 9.46 -27.25 -27.65
CA ASP A 114 8.13 -27.76 -28.01
C ASP A 114 8.16 -28.36 -29.43
N ASP A 115 8.72 -27.66 -30.41
CA ASP A 115 8.82 -28.18 -31.78
C ASP A 115 9.71 -29.43 -31.85
N CYS A 116 10.81 -29.48 -31.08
CA CYS A 116 11.63 -30.69 -30.95
C CYS A 116 10.83 -31.88 -30.40
N GLN A 117 9.98 -31.63 -29.41
CA GLN A 117 9.14 -32.63 -28.78
C GLN A 117 8.00 -33.10 -29.70
N GLU A 118 7.46 -32.22 -30.54
CA GLU A 118 6.48 -32.58 -31.58
C GLU A 118 7.06 -33.57 -32.61
N GLU A 119 8.36 -33.46 -32.92
CA GLU A 119 9.11 -34.44 -33.72
C GLU A 119 9.45 -35.74 -32.96
N GLY A 120 8.98 -35.88 -31.71
CA GLY A 120 9.22 -37.04 -30.85
C GLY A 120 10.63 -37.12 -30.27
N ILE A 121 11.38 -36.02 -30.29
CA ILE A 121 12.76 -35.96 -29.79
C ILE A 121 12.74 -35.60 -28.31
N ALA A 122 13.39 -36.43 -27.49
CA ALA A 122 13.56 -36.14 -26.07
C ALA A 122 14.56 -34.99 -25.87
N VAL A 123 14.10 -33.92 -25.24
CA VAL A 123 14.89 -32.74 -24.87
C VAL A 123 15.37 -32.89 -23.41
N SER A 124 16.65 -32.58 -23.16
CA SER A 124 17.22 -32.62 -21.81
C SER A 124 16.83 -31.38 -20.98
N ASP A 125 17.19 -31.33 -19.70
CA ASP A 125 16.84 -30.19 -18.84
C ASP A 125 17.49 -28.87 -19.30
N TRP A 126 16.68 -28.05 -19.99
CA TRP A 126 17.06 -26.71 -20.44
C TRP A 126 16.64 -25.63 -19.44
N ARG A 127 15.69 -25.92 -18.53
CA ARG A 127 15.10 -24.92 -17.63
C ARG A 127 16.07 -24.50 -16.54
N THR A 128 16.78 -25.45 -15.96
CA THR A 128 17.80 -25.17 -14.94
C THR A 128 18.93 -24.28 -15.47
N PRO A 129 19.61 -24.62 -16.60
CA PRO A 129 20.69 -23.77 -17.12
C PRO A 129 20.20 -22.40 -17.64
N ALA A 130 18.95 -22.29 -18.10
CA ALA A 130 18.37 -21.02 -18.55
C ALA A 130 17.76 -20.16 -17.42
N ASN A 131 17.71 -20.68 -16.19
CA ASN A 131 16.98 -20.11 -15.06
C ASN A 131 15.48 -19.85 -15.37
N CYS A 132 14.84 -20.78 -16.07
CA CYS A 132 13.45 -20.71 -16.53
C CYS A 132 12.55 -21.72 -15.79
N PRO A 133 12.37 -21.60 -14.46
CA PRO A 133 11.59 -22.55 -13.69
C PRO A 133 10.12 -22.59 -14.17
N LEU A 134 9.55 -23.80 -14.27
CA LEU A 134 8.12 -23.99 -14.50
C LEU A 134 7.45 -24.22 -13.15
N SER A 135 6.51 -23.35 -12.78
CA SER A 135 5.71 -23.54 -11.58
C SER A 135 4.54 -24.46 -11.91
N CYS A 136 4.42 -25.56 -11.17
CA CYS A 136 3.36 -26.53 -11.36
C CYS A 136 2.23 -26.34 -10.33
N PRO A 137 0.97 -26.61 -10.71
CA PRO A 137 -0.15 -26.54 -9.78
C PRO A 137 0.04 -27.51 -8.60
N LYS A 138 -0.68 -27.25 -7.50
CA LYS A 138 -0.63 -28.11 -6.32
C LYS A 138 -0.98 -29.56 -6.71
N ASN A 139 -0.36 -30.54 -6.04
CA ASN A 139 -0.52 -31.97 -6.31
C ASN A 139 -0.07 -32.41 -7.71
N SER A 140 0.88 -31.69 -8.30
CA SER A 140 1.49 -32.05 -9.57
C SER A 140 2.99 -31.83 -9.52
N ASN A 141 3.72 -32.55 -10.37
CA ASN A 141 5.17 -32.48 -10.46
C ASN A 141 5.58 -32.12 -11.88
N TYR A 142 6.57 -31.22 -12.01
CA TYR A 142 7.19 -30.93 -13.29
C TYR A 142 7.78 -32.19 -13.90
N THR A 143 7.49 -32.43 -15.18
CA THR A 143 8.01 -33.55 -15.96
C THR A 143 8.46 -33.04 -17.32
N ALA A 144 9.77 -33.14 -17.60
CA ALA A 144 10.33 -32.70 -18.89
C ALA A 144 9.77 -33.50 -20.08
N CYS A 145 9.36 -34.75 -19.85
CA CYS A 145 8.79 -35.65 -20.83
C CYS A 145 7.60 -36.38 -20.19
N GLY A 146 6.47 -35.69 -20.07
CA GLY A 146 5.21 -36.24 -19.59
C GLY A 146 4.29 -36.65 -20.74
N THR A 147 3.11 -37.16 -20.40
CA THR A 147 2.09 -37.50 -21.39
C THR A 147 1.38 -36.25 -21.89
N ALA A 148 1.17 -36.15 -23.20
CA ALA A 148 0.29 -35.14 -23.81
C ALA A 148 -1.19 -35.29 -23.40
N CYS A 149 -1.57 -36.47 -22.89
CA CYS A 149 -2.93 -36.80 -22.48
C CYS A 149 -2.98 -37.21 -21.00
N PRO A 150 -2.92 -36.24 -20.09
CA PRO A 150 -3.10 -36.52 -18.67
C PRO A 150 -4.48 -37.11 -18.42
N ALA A 151 -4.62 -37.90 -17.36
CA ALA A 151 -5.94 -38.30 -16.88
C ALA A 151 -6.73 -37.04 -16.49
N THR A 152 -7.95 -36.91 -17.01
CA THR A 152 -8.86 -35.79 -16.71
C THR A 152 -10.14 -36.31 -16.08
N CYS A 153 -10.92 -35.41 -15.48
CA CYS A 153 -12.24 -35.72 -14.96
C CYS A 153 -13.28 -36.10 -16.04
N ASN A 154 -12.96 -35.93 -17.33
CA ASN A 154 -13.78 -36.35 -18.46
C ASN A 154 -12.97 -37.25 -19.40
N THR A 155 -12.49 -38.38 -18.87
CA THR A 155 -11.72 -39.39 -19.63
C THR A 155 -12.35 -39.83 -20.95
N PRO A 156 -13.69 -39.97 -21.09
CA PRO A 156 -14.31 -40.29 -22.39
C PRO A 156 -14.17 -39.20 -23.46
N ALA A 157 -13.88 -37.95 -23.09
CA ALA A 157 -13.63 -36.86 -24.04
C ALA A 157 -12.20 -36.86 -24.61
N VAL A 158 -11.29 -37.65 -24.03
CA VAL A 158 -9.96 -37.87 -24.60
C VAL A 158 -10.11 -38.74 -25.84
N HIS A 159 -9.67 -38.24 -26.99
CA HIS A 159 -9.78 -38.95 -28.26
C HIS A 159 -9.06 -40.32 -28.17
N ALA A 160 -9.66 -41.37 -28.74
CA ALA A 160 -9.08 -42.73 -28.69
C ALA A 160 -7.69 -42.81 -29.35
N ASP A 161 -7.41 -41.91 -30.29
CA ASP A 161 -6.13 -41.80 -31.01
C ASP A 161 -5.11 -40.87 -30.33
N CYS A 162 -5.31 -40.48 -29.06
CA CYS A 162 -4.27 -39.69 -28.40
C CYS A 162 -2.95 -40.49 -28.33
N PRO A 163 -1.84 -39.97 -28.87
CA PRO A 163 -0.55 -40.63 -28.77
C PRO A 163 -0.06 -40.51 -27.32
N ALA A 164 -0.44 -41.46 -26.47
CA ALA A 164 -0.02 -41.52 -25.06
C ALA A 164 1.52 -41.58 -24.91
N SER A 165 2.24 -41.94 -25.98
CA SER A 165 3.69 -41.96 -26.08
C SER A 165 4.34 -40.64 -26.53
N ALA A 166 3.56 -39.61 -26.89
CA ALA A 166 4.10 -38.31 -27.25
C ALA A 166 4.69 -37.64 -26.00
N CYS A 167 5.98 -37.34 -26.08
CA CYS A 167 6.77 -36.73 -25.01
C CYS A 167 6.52 -35.23 -25.01
N VAL A 168 5.78 -34.71 -24.02
CA VAL A 168 5.51 -33.27 -23.89
C VAL A 168 5.95 -32.78 -22.52
N GLU A 169 6.68 -31.68 -22.48
CA GLU A 169 7.02 -30.99 -21.23
C GLU A 169 5.75 -30.48 -20.55
N THR A 170 5.45 -30.99 -19.35
CA THR A 170 4.19 -30.69 -18.67
C THR A 170 4.30 -30.83 -17.14
N CYS A 171 3.26 -30.42 -16.43
CA CYS A 171 3.05 -30.73 -15.02
C CYS A 171 2.16 -31.96 -14.93
N THR A 172 2.72 -33.08 -14.49
CA THR A 172 1.98 -34.34 -14.35
C THR A 172 1.33 -34.39 -12.98
N CYS A 173 0.01 -34.64 -12.93
CA CYS A 173 -0.69 -34.84 -11.66
C CYS A 173 -0.12 -36.05 -10.91
N GLN A 174 -0.04 -35.94 -9.59
CA GLN A 174 0.38 -37.04 -8.72
C GLN A 174 -0.66 -38.17 -8.73
N GLU A 175 -0.25 -39.37 -8.31
CA GLU A 175 -1.13 -40.53 -8.25
C GLU A 175 -2.37 -40.25 -7.37
N GLY A 176 -3.57 -40.60 -7.86
CA GLY A 176 -4.85 -40.30 -7.22
C GLY A 176 -5.44 -38.93 -7.56
N PHE A 177 -4.71 -38.10 -8.30
CA PHE A 177 -5.15 -36.79 -8.80
C PHE A 177 -5.30 -36.81 -10.32
N VAL A 178 -6.20 -35.98 -10.83
CA VAL A 178 -6.46 -35.80 -12.27
C VAL A 178 -6.52 -34.32 -12.61
N PHE A 179 -6.22 -34.00 -13.87
CA PHE A 179 -6.17 -32.62 -14.34
C PHE A 179 -7.59 -32.10 -14.64
N ASP A 180 -7.94 -30.98 -14.03
CA ASP A 180 -9.20 -30.26 -14.27
C ASP A 180 -8.97 -28.75 -14.11
N ALA A 181 -9.40 -27.95 -15.09
CA ALA A 181 -9.33 -26.48 -15.08
C ALA A 181 -7.97 -25.87 -14.62
N ASN A 182 -6.84 -26.38 -15.13
CA ASN A 182 -5.45 -26.00 -14.77
C ASN A 182 -4.99 -26.40 -13.36
N GLU A 183 -5.73 -27.23 -12.64
CA GLU A 183 -5.33 -27.77 -11.34
C GLU A 183 -5.34 -29.31 -11.34
N CYS A 184 -4.61 -29.91 -10.40
CA CYS A 184 -4.68 -31.35 -10.14
C CYS A 184 -5.53 -31.59 -8.90
N ILE A 185 -6.77 -32.02 -9.13
CA ILE A 185 -7.76 -32.30 -8.10
C ILE A 185 -7.83 -33.81 -7.83
N PRO A 186 -8.19 -34.25 -6.62
CA PRO A 186 -8.42 -35.67 -6.35
C PRO A 186 -9.44 -36.24 -7.33
N GLN A 187 -9.22 -37.47 -7.84
CA GLN A 187 -10.17 -38.11 -8.75
C GLN A 187 -11.58 -38.26 -8.14
N ALA A 188 -11.65 -38.37 -6.82
CA ALA A 188 -12.91 -38.39 -6.08
C ALA A 188 -13.68 -37.06 -6.21
N GLU A 189 -13.01 -35.94 -6.49
CA GLU A 189 -13.60 -34.61 -6.63
C GLU A 189 -14.05 -34.29 -8.07
N CYS A 190 -13.88 -35.22 -9.01
CA CYS A 190 -14.42 -35.05 -10.36
C CYS A 190 -15.94 -34.94 -10.35
N GLY A 191 -16.44 -33.93 -11.06
CA GLY A 191 -17.86 -33.68 -11.21
C GLY A 191 -18.54 -34.59 -12.24
N CYS A 192 -19.36 -34.01 -13.11
CA CYS A 192 -20.26 -34.74 -13.98
C CYS A 192 -20.32 -34.12 -15.37
N VAL A 193 -20.67 -34.96 -16.34
CA VAL A 193 -20.80 -34.53 -17.73
C VAL A 193 -22.28 -34.27 -18.04
N PHE A 194 -22.58 -33.08 -18.55
CA PHE A 194 -23.91 -32.68 -19.01
C PHE A 194 -23.82 -32.13 -20.43
N GLU A 195 -24.57 -32.74 -21.37
CA GLU A 195 -24.58 -32.37 -22.79
C GLU A 195 -23.17 -32.22 -23.41
N GLY A 196 -22.25 -33.11 -23.01
CA GLY A 196 -20.88 -33.15 -23.50
C GLY A 196 -19.90 -32.19 -22.78
N ARG A 197 -20.38 -31.39 -21.82
CA ARG A 197 -19.55 -30.47 -21.03
C ARG A 197 -19.31 -31.03 -19.63
N LEU A 198 -18.08 -30.91 -19.14
CA LEU A 198 -17.73 -31.26 -17.78
C LEU A 198 -18.07 -30.09 -16.85
N HIS A 199 -18.74 -30.40 -15.74
CA HIS A 199 -19.02 -29.48 -14.64
C HIS A 199 -18.43 -30.04 -13.36
N GLY A 200 -17.82 -29.21 -12.53
CA GLY A 200 -17.25 -29.58 -11.24
C GLY A 200 -18.30 -30.05 -10.24
N LEU A 201 -17.90 -30.79 -9.19
CA LEU A 201 -18.84 -31.22 -8.15
C LEU A 201 -19.49 -30.01 -7.47
N GLN A 202 -20.80 -30.09 -7.29
CA GLN A 202 -21.65 -29.01 -6.75
C GLN A 202 -21.65 -27.72 -7.58
N GLU A 203 -21.05 -27.72 -8.79
CA GLU A 203 -21.14 -26.58 -9.69
C GLU A 203 -22.60 -26.38 -10.12
N GLU A 204 -23.08 -25.14 -10.00
CA GLU A 204 -24.38 -24.72 -10.51
C GLU A 204 -24.22 -24.04 -11.89
N PHE A 205 -24.97 -24.49 -12.88
CA PHE A 205 -24.90 -23.98 -14.25
C PHE A 205 -26.26 -23.93 -14.93
N TRP A 206 -26.38 -23.17 -16.02
CA TRP A 206 -27.58 -23.14 -16.85
C TRP A 206 -27.58 -24.29 -17.86
N GLY A 207 -28.58 -25.17 -17.77
CA GLY A 207 -28.74 -26.34 -18.64
C GLY A 207 -29.58 -26.08 -19.89
N ASP A 208 -29.83 -24.82 -20.24
CA ASP A 208 -30.45 -24.37 -21.49
C ASP A 208 -29.91 -22.98 -21.87
N SER A 209 -30.16 -22.54 -23.10
CA SER A 209 -29.69 -21.24 -23.63
C SER A 209 -30.52 -20.02 -23.20
N THR A 210 -31.58 -20.23 -22.43
CA THR A 210 -32.58 -19.21 -22.04
C THR A 210 -32.60 -18.94 -20.54
N CYS A 211 -31.67 -19.55 -19.80
CA CYS A 211 -31.60 -19.52 -18.35
C CYS A 211 -32.93 -19.93 -17.68
N THR A 212 -33.61 -20.98 -18.18
CA THR A 212 -34.87 -21.48 -17.58
C THR A 212 -34.71 -22.76 -16.75
N LYS A 213 -33.52 -23.37 -16.83
CA LYS A 213 -33.17 -24.65 -16.21
C LYS A 213 -31.82 -24.52 -15.54
N ARG A 214 -31.82 -24.46 -14.20
CA ARG A 214 -30.59 -24.47 -13.40
C ARG A 214 -30.27 -25.90 -13.00
N CYS A 215 -29.08 -26.34 -13.32
CA CYS A 215 -28.56 -27.65 -12.98
C CYS A 215 -27.48 -27.52 -11.92
N VAL A 216 -27.37 -28.53 -11.05
CA VAL A 216 -26.23 -28.70 -10.15
C VAL A 216 -25.61 -30.05 -10.41
N CYS A 217 -24.28 -30.12 -10.41
CA CYS A 217 -23.60 -31.40 -10.43
C CYS A 217 -23.67 -32.07 -9.05
N ASP A 218 -24.60 -33.00 -8.87
CA ASP A 218 -24.86 -33.58 -7.56
C ASP A 218 -23.72 -34.51 -7.11
N ALA A 219 -23.25 -34.32 -5.87
CA ALA A 219 -22.06 -34.98 -5.37
C ALA A 219 -22.26 -36.48 -5.08
N GLU A 220 -23.49 -36.87 -4.74
CA GLU A 220 -23.82 -38.26 -4.40
C GLU A 220 -24.06 -39.09 -5.68
N SER A 221 -24.88 -38.58 -6.58
CA SER A 221 -25.24 -39.27 -7.83
C SER A 221 -24.22 -39.09 -8.95
N ARG A 222 -23.31 -38.10 -8.86
CA ARG A 222 -22.38 -37.67 -9.93
C ARG A 222 -23.08 -37.39 -11.26
N ARG A 223 -24.29 -36.83 -11.20
CA ARG A 223 -25.08 -36.46 -12.38
C ARG A 223 -25.59 -35.04 -12.21
N ALA A 224 -25.79 -34.36 -13.34
CA ALA A 224 -26.46 -33.08 -13.33
C ALA A 224 -27.94 -33.26 -12.93
N VAL A 225 -28.32 -32.67 -11.81
CA VAL A 225 -29.69 -32.61 -11.33
C VAL A 225 -30.22 -31.21 -11.62
N CYS A 226 -31.23 -31.13 -12.48
CA CYS A 226 -31.77 -29.86 -12.96
C CYS A 226 -33.13 -29.53 -12.37
N ARG A 227 -33.33 -28.25 -12.07
CA ARG A 227 -34.60 -27.66 -11.63
C ARG A 227 -34.95 -26.48 -12.52
N ARG A 228 -36.25 -26.15 -12.58
CA ARG A 228 -36.69 -24.89 -13.20
C ARG A 228 -36.15 -23.72 -12.38
N ALA A 229 -35.61 -22.72 -13.06
CA ALA A 229 -35.10 -21.49 -12.48
C ALA A 229 -35.24 -20.36 -13.52
N SER A 230 -35.02 -19.12 -13.11
CA SER A 230 -34.97 -17.97 -14.02
C SER A 230 -33.99 -16.95 -13.47
N CYS A 231 -33.51 -16.05 -14.33
CA CYS A 231 -32.79 -14.86 -13.87
C CYS A 231 -33.64 -14.05 -12.88
N ARG A 232 -32.97 -13.29 -12.01
CA ARG A 232 -33.65 -12.40 -11.06
C ARG A 232 -34.30 -11.21 -11.78
N ALA A 233 -35.15 -10.46 -11.08
CA ALA A 233 -35.90 -9.35 -11.65
C ALA A 233 -35.02 -8.28 -12.33
N GLU A 234 -33.76 -8.12 -11.88
CA GLU A 234 -32.78 -7.15 -12.40
C GLU A 234 -31.62 -7.78 -13.19
N GLU A 235 -31.80 -9.03 -13.62
CA GLU A 235 -30.86 -9.75 -14.47
C GLU A 235 -31.52 -10.13 -15.79
N GLU A 236 -30.70 -10.34 -16.82
CA GLU A 236 -31.11 -10.92 -18.08
C GLU A 236 -30.14 -12.04 -18.50
N CYS A 237 -30.70 -13.06 -19.14
CA CYS A 237 -29.90 -14.16 -19.67
C CYS A 237 -29.20 -13.69 -20.94
N ARG A 238 -27.87 -13.61 -20.91
CA ARG A 238 -27.07 -13.26 -22.08
C ARG A 238 -25.74 -14.00 -22.06
N VAL A 239 -24.99 -13.89 -23.15
CA VAL A 239 -23.63 -14.44 -23.26
C VAL A 239 -22.65 -13.28 -23.24
N GLU A 240 -21.84 -13.16 -22.18
CA GLU A 240 -20.72 -12.22 -22.11
C GLU A 240 -19.41 -13.01 -22.11
N GLU A 241 -18.47 -12.64 -22.98
CA GLU A 241 -17.16 -13.30 -23.12
C GLU A 241 -17.25 -14.84 -23.31
N GLY A 242 -18.31 -15.31 -23.96
CA GLY A 242 -18.54 -16.75 -24.21
C GLY A 242 -19.14 -17.51 -23.03
N ILE A 243 -19.41 -16.86 -21.90
CA ILE A 243 -20.07 -17.44 -20.73
C ILE A 243 -21.55 -17.06 -20.76
N GLN A 244 -22.43 -18.05 -20.63
CA GLN A 244 -23.86 -17.82 -20.54
C GLN A 244 -24.30 -17.79 -19.07
N ASP A 245 -24.80 -16.65 -18.62
CA ASP A 245 -25.33 -16.49 -17.27
C ASP A 245 -26.39 -15.38 -17.22
N CYS A 246 -26.93 -15.15 -16.02
CA CYS A 246 -27.77 -14.03 -15.69
C CYS A 246 -26.89 -12.84 -15.32
N TYR A 247 -26.79 -11.89 -16.24
CA TYR A 247 -26.02 -10.67 -16.05
C TYR A 247 -26.94 -9.51 -15.65
N PRO A 248 -26.45 -8.53 -14.89
CA PRO A 248 -27.25 -7.37 -14.52
C PRO A 248 -27.70 -6.59 -15.76
N LYS A 249 -28.95 -6.16 -15.77
CA LYS A 249 -29.52 -5.35 -16.87
C LYS A 249 -28.80 -4.02 -17.03
N SER A 250 -28.36 -3.43 -15.93
CA SER A 250 -27.65 -2.14 -15.92
C SER A 250 -26.74 -2.01 -14.68
N TYR A 251 -26.02 -0.89 -14.60
CA TYR A 251 -25.20 -0.52 -13.46
C TYR A 251 -25.56 0.89 -13.00
N GLY A 252 -25.71 1.07 -11.70
CA GLY A 252 -25.87 2.38 -11.05
C GLY A 252 -24.50 2.94 -10.73
N THR A 253 -24.30 4.25 -10.96
CA THR A 253 -23.05 4.93 -10.63
C THR A 253 -23.30 6.09 -9.68
N CYS A 254 -22.61 6.09 -8.54
CA CYS A 254 -22.55 7.19 -7.59
C CYS A 254 -21.14 7.79 -7.60
N ALA A 255 -21.02 9.10 -7.39
CA ALA A 255 -19.72 9.75 -7.37
C ALA A 255 -19.63 10.91 -6.38
N ALA A 256 -18.47 11.04 -5.74
CA ALA A 256 -18.07 12.19 -4.93
C ALA A 256 -16.92 12.92 -5.63
N VAL A 257 -17.02 14.23 -5.84
CA VAL A 257 -15.97 15.04 -6.50
C VAL A 257 -15.61 16.30 -5.73
N GLY A 258 -14.35 16.67 -5.84
CA GLY A 258 -13.80 17.85 -5.23
C GLY A 258 -13.69 17.61 -3.73
N THR A 259 -14.44 18.39 -2.98
CA THR A 259 -14.38 18.38 -1.51
C THR A 259 -15.74 18.19 -0.84
N THR A 260 -16.84 18.26 -1.61
CA THR A 260 -18.20 18.34 -1.04
C THR A 260 -19.33 17.86 -1.96
N HIS A 261 -19.10 17.66 -3.26
CA HIS A 261 -20.17 17.36 -4.23
C HIS A 261 -20.43 15.86 -4.33
N TYR A 262 -21.65 15.44 -4.02
CA TYR A 262 -22.10 14.06 -4.14
C TYR A 262 -23.21 13.93 -5.17
N GLU A 263 -23.16 12.84 -5.93
CA GLU A 263 -24.21 12.38 -6.83
C GLU A 263 -24.51 10.93 -6.49
N SER A 264 -25.75 10.66 -6.09
CA SER A 264 -26.27 9.34 -5.74
C SER A 264 -26.48 8.44 -6.96
N PHE A 265 -26.84 7.18 -6.72
CA PHE A 265 -27.08 6.21 -7.80
C PHE A 265 -28.26 6.57 -8.72
N ASP A 266 -29.27 7.25 -8.20
CA ASP A 266 -30.46 7.66 -8.95
C ASP A 266 -30.38 9.12 -9.44
N GLY A 267 -29.20 9.74 -9.35
CA GLY A 267 -28.91 11.07 -9.90
C GLY A 267 -29.28 12.23 -8.98
N GLY A 268 -29.73 12.00 -7.76
CA GLY A 268 -29.89 13.06 -6.76
C GLY A 268 -28.55 13.61 -6.31
N ARG A 269 -28.43 14.95 -6.27
CA ARG A 269 -27.16 15.66 -6.00
C ARG A 269 -27.27 16.53 -4.77
N PHE A 270 -26.21 16.60 -3.98
CA PHE A 270 -26.15 17.41 -2.76
C PHE A 270 -24.71 17.80 -2.39
N ILE A 271 -24.60 18.86 -1.60
CA ILE A 271 -23.33 19.39 -1.08
C ILE A 271 -23.24 19.07 0.40
N PHE A 272 -22.23 18.30 0.80
CA PHE A 272 -21.98 17.93 2.18
C PHE A 272 -20.51 18.13 2.56
N GLN A 273 -20.25 18.87 3.65
CA GLN A 273 -18.91 19.21 4.10
C GLN A 273 -18.58 18.54 5.45
N GLY A 274 -17.90 17.40 5.40
CA GLY A 274 -17.45 16.71 6.61
C GLY A 274 -16.06 16.11 6.44
N THR A 275 -15.22 16.16 7.48
CA THR A 275 -13.82 15.65 7.46
C THR A 275 -13.64 14.29 8.14
N CYS A 276 -14.75 13.61 8.42
CA CYS A 276 -14.78 12.32 9.11
C CYS A 276 -14.79 11.15 8.12
N ILE A 277 -14.85 9.92 8.62
CA ILE A 277 -15.07 8.73 7.78
C ILE A 277 -16.56 8.51 7.62
N TYR A 278 -17.05 8.54 6.38
CA TYR A 278 -18.45 8.37 6.03
C TYR A 278 -18.66 7.11 5.20
N GLN A 279 -19.81 6.47 5.38
CA GLN A 279 -20.24 5.40 4.50
C GLN A 279 -20.78 5.99 3.21
N MET A 280 -20.02 5.83 2.12
CA MET A 280 -20.45 6.28 0.81
C MET A 280 -21.50 5.33 0.25
N ALA A 281 -21.19 4.04 0.19
CA ALA A 281 -22.13 2.99 -0.23
C ALA A 281 -21.84 1.69 0.52
N GLY A 282 -22.87 0.89 0.76
CA GLY A 282 -22.72 -0.45 1.29
C GLY A 282 -24.04 -1.22 1.25
N LEU A 283 -23.97 -2.52 1.45
CA LEU A 283 -25.16 -3.37 1.54
C LEU A 283 -25.80 -3.20 2.93
N CYS A 284 -27.03 -2.69 2.98
CA CYS A 284 -27.80 -2.58 4.22
C CYS A 284 -28.83 -3.69 4.38
N GLU A 285 -29.53 -4.04 3.28
CA GLU A 285 -30.51 -5.12 3.31
C GLU A 285 -29.87 -6.42 2.83
N LYS A 286 -29.62 -7.32 3.77
CA LYS A 286 -29.03 -8.62 3.46
C LYS A 286 -30.09 -9.52 2.84
N SER A 287 -30.04 -9.65 1.52
CA SER A 287 -30.86 -10.60 0.76
C SER A 287 -30.04 -11.80 0.29
N ARG A 288 -30.72 -12.89 -0.06
CA ARG A 288 -30.06 -14.13 -0.47
C ARG A 288 -29.35 -13.93 -1.81
N GLY A 289 -28.02 -14.06 -1.80
CA GLY A 289 -27.19 -14.05 -3.01
C GLY A 289 -26.71 -12.68 -3.47
N LEU A 290 -26.69 -11.67 -2.58
CA LEU A 290 -25.87 -10.47 -2.72
C LEU A 290 -24.61 -10.59 -1.87
N VAL A 291 -23.51 -10.03 -2.34
CA VAL A 291 -22.22 -10.02 -1.64
C VAL A 291 -22.15 -8.77 -0.75
N ASP A 292 -21.77 -8.98 0.51
CA ASP A 292 -21.60 -7.88 1.47
C ASP A 292 -20.37 -7.04 1.11
N PHE A 293 -20.53 -5.72 1.04
CA PHE A 293 -19.45 -4.78 0.80
C PHE A 293 -19.71 -3.44 1.50
N GLN A 294 -18.63 -2.71 1.78
CA GLN A 294 -18.69 -1.36 2.31
C GLN A 294 -17.61 -0.49 1.66
N VAL A 295 -18.03 0.65 1.10
CA VAL A 295 -17.15 1.71 0.61
C VAL A 295 -17.23 2.89 1.57
N LEU A 296 -16.09 3.22 2.17
CA LEU A 296 -15.95 4.36 3.07
C LEU A 296 -15.04 5.41 2.45
N VAL A 297 -15.38 6.67 2.67
CA VAL A 297 -14.57 7.81 2.23
C VAL A 297 -14.24 8.70 3.41
N GLN A 298 -13.06 9.31 3.34
CA GLN A 298 -12.62 10.32 4.30
C GLN A 298 -12.15 11.55 3.53
N ASN A 299 -12.74 12.70 3.82
CA ASN A 299 -12.18 13.99 3.40
C ASN A 299 -11.05 14.38 4.35
N GLY A 300 -10.00 15.01 3.83
CA GLY A 300 -8.81 15.38 4.61
C GLY A 300 -9.07 16.45 5.68
N HIS A 301 -8.00 16.92 6.32
CA HIS A 301 -8.03 18.04 7.26
C HIS A 301 -6.78 18.93 7.05
N GLN A 302 -6.96 20.24 6.87
CA GLN A 302 -5.87 21.22 6.84
C GLN A 302 -6.26 22.47 7.64
N ASP A 303 -5.39 22.89 8.55
CA ASP A 303 -5.63 23.98 9.51
C ASP A 303 -5.68 25.38 8.86
N ASP A 304 -5.20 25.51 7.62
CA ASP A 304 -5.06 26.79 6.90
C ASP A 304 -5.70 26.78 5.50
N ARG A 305 -6.49 25.74 5.15
CA ARG A 305 -7.23 25.67 3.88
C ARG A 305 -8.73 25.37 4.09
N PRO A 306 -9.65 26.12 3.44
CA PRO A 306 -11.09 25.93 3.67
C PRO A 306 -11.65 24.60 3.18
N LEU A 307 -10.93 23.89 2.30
CA LEU A 307 -11.38 22.63 1.72
C LEU A 307 -10.32 21.55 1.84
N ALA A 308 -10.76 20.34 2.18
CA ALA A 308 -9.89 19.18 2.22
C ALA A 308 -10.31 18.15 1.15
N PRO A 309 -9.41 17.76 0.23
CA PRO A 309 -9.66 16.71 -0.76
C PRO A 309 -10.06 15.39 -0.09
N ILE A 310 -10.71 14.49 -0.85
CA ILE A 310 -10.87 13.10 -0.41
C ILE A 310 -9.47 12.55 -0.16
N ALA A 311 -9.14 12.26 1.10
CA ALA A 311 -7.81 11.84 1.52
C ALA A 311 -7.64 10.32 1.47
N LEU A 312 -8.74 9.58 1.63
CA LEU A 312 -8.70 8.14 1.82
C LEU A 312 -10.02 7.48 1.42
N VAL A 313 -9.91 6.35 0.71
CA VAL A 313 -11.00 5.45 0.33
C VAL A 313 -10.72 4.08 0.91
N MET A 314 -11.71 3.48 1.58
CA MET A 314 -11.63 2.11 2.08
C MET A 314 -12.71 1.25 1.44
N VAL A 315 -12.29 0.12 0.87
CA VAL A 315 -13.19 -0.89 0.33
C VAL A 315 -13.06 -2.15 1.19
N LYS A 316 -14.15 -2.53 1.84
CA LYS A 316 -14.26 -3.79 2.57
C LYS A 316 -15.10 -4.76 1.76
N VAL A 317 -14.48 -5.85 1.32
CA VAL A 317 -15.12 -6.88 0.50
C VAL A 317 -14.37 -8.20 0.63
N TYR A 318 -15.08 -9.34 0.64
CA TYR A 318 -14.49 -10.68 0.77
C TYR A 318 -13.49 -10.86 1.91
N GLY A 319 -13.74 -10.22 3.06
CA GLY A 319 -12.86 -10.26 4.23
C GLY A 319 -11.53 -9.51 4.05
N LYS A 320 -11.39 -8.71 2.98
CA LYS A 320 -10.25 -7.82 2.75
C LYS A 320 -10.62 -6.39 3.12
N ASN A 321 -9.67 -5.68 3.73
CA ASN A 321 -9.72 -4.25 3.96
C ASN A 321 -8.70 -3.58 3.03
N ILE A 322 -9.19 -2.99 1.94
CA ILE A 322 -8.39 -2.30 0.93
C ILE A 322 -8.44 -0.81 1.26
N VAL A 323 -7.28 -0.19 1.47
CA VAL A 323 -7.16 1.24 1.77
C VAL A 323 -6.36 1.91 0.67
N ILE A 324 -6.94 2.94 0.09
CA ILE A 324 -6.36 3.76 -0.95
C ILE A 324 -6.20 5.16 -0.38
N SER A 325 -4.97 5.68 -0.37
CA SER A 325 -4.64 6.90 0.37
C SER A 325 -3.92 7.89 -0.53
N GLN A 326 -4.32 9.16 -0.45
CA GLN A 326 -3.61 10.28 -1.09
C GLN A 326 -2.14 10.36 -0.66
N LYS A 327 -1.77 9.84 0.53
CA LYS A 327 -0.38 9.86 1.03
C LYS A 327 0.56 8.93 0.26
N HIS A 328 0.03 7.92 -0.41
CA HIS A 328 0.82 6.92 -1.13
C HIS A 328 0.24 6.68 -2.54
N PRO A 329 0.24 7.68 -3.44
CA PRO A 329 -0.23 7.50 -4.80
C PRO A 329 0.47 6.32 -5.49
N GLY A 330 -0.28 5.52 -6.24
CA GLY A 330 0.26 4.34 -6.94
C GLY A 330 0.44 3.09 -6.06
N LYS A 331 0.20 3.18 -4.74
CA LYS A 331 0.23 2.05 -3.81
C LYS A 331 -1.06 1.94 -3.02
N ILE A 332 -1.42 0.72 -2.64
CA ILE A 332 -2.60 0.44 -1.82
C ILE A 332 -2.19 -0.32 -0.57
N THR A 333 -3.05 -0.30 0.44
CA THR A 333 -2.90 -1.16 1.60
C THR A 333 -3.93 -2.28 1.54
N VAL A 334 -3.52 -3.54 1.66
CA VAL A 334 -4.42 -4.69 1.77
C VAL A 334 -4.22 -5.33 3.13
N ASN A 335 -5.25 -5.32 3.99
CA ASN A 335 -5.18 -5.85 5.36
C ASN A 335 -4.03 -5.27 6.22
N GLY A 336 -3.67 -4.01 5.98
CA GLY A 336 -2.57 -3.33 6.70
C GLY A 336 -1.20 -3.40 6.01
N GLN A 337 -1.04 -4.24 4.98
CA GLN A 337 0.21 -4.34 4.20
C GLN A 337 0.19 -3.37 3.03
N LEU A 338 1.18 -2.47 2.94
CA LEU A 338 1.36 -1.58 1.80
C LEU A 338 1.97 -2.34 0.62
N VAL A 339 1.30 -2.32 -0.53
CA VAL A 339 1.66 -3.11 -1.72
C VAL A 339 1.59 -2.28 -3.00
N ASN A 340 2.36 -2.67 -4.00
CA ASN A 340 2.34 -2.01 -5.31
C ASN A 340 1.13 -2.50 -6.13
N LEU A 341 0.68 -1.67 -7.08
CA LEU A 341 -0.25 -2.10 -8.12
C LEU A 341 0.50 -2.81 -9.27
N PRO A 342 -0.14 -3.75 -9.99
CA PRO A 342 -1.47 -4.27 -9.72
C PRO A 342 -1.47 -5.34 -8.60
N TYR A 343 -2.66 -5.57 -8.05
CA TYR A 343 -2.95 -6.65 -7.10
C TYR A 343 -4.06 -7.52 -7.68
N HIS A 344 -3.81 -8.82 -7.79
CA HIS A 344 -4.80 -9.77 -8.31
C HIS A 344 -4.93 -10.94 -7.34
N ARG A 345 -6.12 -11.10 -6.77
CA ARG A 345 -6.38 -12.23 -5.88
C ARG A 345 -6.47 -13.52 -6.69
N ARG A 346 -5.80 -14.60 -6.25
CA ARG A 346 -5.71 -15.88 -6.99
C ARG A 346 -7.06 -16.48 -7.43
N ASP A 347 -8.09 -16.32 -6.61
CA ASP A 347 -9.45 -16.82 -6.89
C ASP A 347 -10.23 -15.95 -7.90
N GLY A 348 -9.60 -14.90 -8.43
CA GLY A 348 -10.19 -13.98 -9.42
C GLY A 348 -11.24 -13.04 -8.86
N LYS A 349 -11.51 -13.06 -7.54
CA LYS A 349 -12.61 -12.28 -6.94
C LYS A 349 -12.33 -10.80 -6.78
N ILE A 350 -11.06 -10.41 -6.76
CA ILE A 350 -10.62 -9.01 -6.59
C ILE A 350 -9.49 -8.76 -7.58
N SER A 351 -9.65 -7.71 -8.39
CA SER A 351 -8.63 -7.16 -9.27
C SER A 351 -8.45 -5.68 -8.93
N ILE A 352 -7.22 -5.25 -8.65
CA ILE A 352 -6.90 -3.86 -8.37
C ILE A 352 -5.75 -3.43 -9.26
N HIS A 353 -5.99 -2.44 -10.09
CA HIS A 353 -5.02 -1.99 -11.08
C HIS A 353 -5.12 -0.49 -11.31
N ARG A 354 -4.15 0.08 -12.01
CA ARG A 354 -4.19 1.48 -12.45
C ARG A 354 -4.96 1.56 -13.76
N GLY A 355 -5.94 2.46 -13.83
CA GLY A 355 -6.67 2.79 -15.06
C GLY A 355 -6.61 4.29 -15.30
N GLY A 356 -5.82 4.74 -16.28
CA GLY A 356 -5.54 6.16 -16.50
C GLY A 356 -4.83 6.79 -15.29
N GLN A 357 -5.40 7.86 -14.73
CA GLN A 357 -4.89 8.48 -13.48
C GLN A 357 -5.44 7.85 -12.20
N GLU A 358 -6.42 6.97 -12.32
CA GLU A 358 -7.13 6.40 -11.18
C GLU A 358 -6.61 5.02 -10.82
N VAL A 359 -6.84 4.61 -9.57
CA VAL A 359 -6.88 3.20 -9.22
C VAL A 359 -8.30 2.67 -9.39
N VAL A 360 -8.38 1.43 -9.85
CA VAL A 360 -9.63 0.72 -10.14
C VAL A 360 -9.65 -0.55 -9.30
N VAL A 361 -10.65 -0.68 -8.43
CA VAL A 361 -10.95 -1.90 -7.68
C VAL A 361 -12.16 -2.56 -8.33
N GLU A 362 -11.99 -3.77 -8.84
CA GLU A 362 -13.04 -4.57 -9.47
C GLU A 362 -13.24 -5.90 -8.74
N THR A 363 -14.47 -6.39 -8.77
CA THR A 363 -14.86 -7.66 -8.16
C THR A 363 -15.63 -8.53 -9.15
N ASP A 364 -15.63 -9.83 -8.92
CA ASP A 364 -16.36 -10.84 -9.71
C ASP A 364 -17.88 -10.63 -9.74
N PHE A 365 -18.46 -10.03 -8.71
CA PHE A 365 -19.90 -9.71 -8.68
C PHE A 365 -20.25 -8.36 -9.32
N GLY A 366 -19.28 -7.63 -9.89
CA GLY A 366 -19.51 -6.40 -10.65
C GLY A 366 -19.46 -5.09 -9.86
N LEU A 367 -19.06 -5.08 -8.59
CA LEU A 367 -18.69 -3.83 -7.91
C LEU A 367 -17.39 -3.29 -8.52
N ALA A 368 -17.42 -2.02 -8.93
CA ALA A 368 -16.24 -1.26 -9.34
C ALA A 368 -16.11 0.04 -8.54
N VAL A 369 -14.94 0.29 -7.96
CA VAL A 369 -14.62 1.53 -7.23
C VAL A 369 -13.40 2.19 -7.87
N THR A 370 -13.50 3.49 -8.16
CA THR A 370 -12.39 4.28 -8.71
C THR A 370 -12.02 5.42 -7.79
N TYR A 371 -10.73 5.75 -7.73
CA TYR A 371 -10.23 6.92 -7.01
C TYR A 371 -9.01 7.51 -7.71
N ASP A 372 -9.00 8.82 -7.93
CA ASP A 372 -7.96 9.59 -8.63
C ASP A 372 -6.78 10.01 -7.75
N TRP A 373 -6.72 9.55 -6.50
CA TRP A 373 -5.73 9.97 -5.48
C TRP A 373 -5.86 11.42 -5.01
N GLN A 374 -6.89 12.13 -5.46
CA GLN A 374 -7.05 13.56 -5.24
C GLN A 374 -8.43 13.90 -4.72
N SER A 375 -9.46 13.77 -5.54
CA SER A 375 -10.75 14.42 -5.28
C SER A 375 -11.95 13.66 -5.81
N GLN A 376 -11.77 12.67 -6.67
CA GLN A 376 -12.84 11.98 -7.36
C GLN A 376 -12.90 10.52 -6.93
N VAL A 377 -14.04 10.12 -6.37
CA VAL A 377 -14.37 8.72 -6.09
C VAL A 377 -15.64 8.37 -6.85
N THR A 378 -15.62 7.22 -7.53
CA THR A 378 -16.80 6.67 -8.20
C THR A 378 -17.07 5.26 -7.69
N VAL A 379 -18.33 4.95 -7.41
CA VAL A 379 -18.80 3.61 -7.05
C VAL A 379 -19.83 3.18 -8.08
N SER A 380 -19.58 2.06 -8.75
CA SER A 380 -20.48 1.44 -9.72
C SER A 380 -20.95 0.09 -9.19
N VAL A 381 -22.25 -0.14 -9.15
CA VAL A 381 -22.87 -1.35 -8.59
C VAL A 381 -23.91 -1.91 -9.57
N PRO A 382 -24.03 -3.23 -9.73
CA PRO A 382 -25.06 -3.85 -10.58
C PRO A 382 -26.50 -3.51 -10.15
N SER A 383 -27.43 -3.46 -11.10
CA SER A 383 -28.88 -3.27 -10.87
C SER A 383 -29.49 -4.29 -9.90
N THR A 384 -28.86 -5.44 -9.70
CA THR A 384 -29.29 -6.47 -8.73
C THR A 384 -29.21 -6.03 -7.27
N TYR A 385 -28.47 -4.96 -6.97
CA TYR A 385 -28.39 -4.36 -5.64
C TYR A 385 -29.44 -3.26 -5.41
N ALA A 386 -30.30 -2.96 -6.40
CA ALA A 386 -31.33 -1.95 -6.27
C ALA A 386 -32.20 -2.19 -5.03
N ASN A 387 -32.51 -1.11 -4.30
CA ASN A 387 -33.22 -1.11 -3.01
C ASN A 387 -32.48 -1.74 -1.81
N ALA A 388 -31.33 -2.40 -2.01
CA ALA A 388 -30.59 -3.06 -0.92
C ALA A 388 -29.42 -2.21 -0.37
N LEU A 389 -29.08 -1.12 -1.07
CA LEU A 389 -27.96 -0.26 -0.75
C LEU A 389 -28.33 0.83 0.25
N CYS A 390 -27.31 1.40 0.87
CA CYS A 390 -27.44 2.55 1.74
C CYS A 390 -26.11 3.31 1.89
N GLY A 391 -26.20 4.57 2.29
CA GLY A 391 -25.05 5.46 2.48
C GLY A 391 -25.32 6.82 1.86
N LEU A 392 -24.26 7.61 1.71
CA LEU A 392 -24.33 8.89 1.00
C LEU A 392 -24.74 8.76 -0.48
N CYS A 393 -24.60 7.58 -1.07
CA CYS A 393 -25.01 7.28 -2.43
C CYS A 393 -26.50 6.92 -2.59
N GLY A 394 -27.28 6.98 -1.51
CA GLY A 394 -28.70 6.62 -1.54
C GLY A 394 -28.96 5.12 -1.50
N ASN A 395 -30.17 4.70 -1.90
CA ASN A 395 -30.66 3.33 -1.82
C ASN A 395 -30.81 2.63 -3.19
N TYR A 396 -30.57 3.35 -4.29
CA TYR A 396 -30.61 2.84 -5.66
C TYR A 396 -31.97 2.21 -6.02
N ASN A 397 -33.05 2.95 -5.79
CA ASN A 397 -34.43 2.49 -6.02
C ASN A 397 -35.07 3.14 -7.27
N GLY A 398 -34.35 4.03 -7.96
CA GLY A 398 -34.83 4.79 -9.11
C GLY A 398 -35.58 6.08 -8.78
N ASN A 399 -35.59 6.52 -7.51
CA ASN A 399 -36.31 7.71 -7.06
C ASN A 399 -35.37 8.76 -6.44
N ALA A 400 -34.92 9.70 -7.27
CA ALA A 400 -34.07 10.82 -6.83
C ALA A 400 -34.64 11.70 -5.69
N GLY A 401 -35.92 11.55 -5.33
CA GLY A 401 -36.57 12.28 -4.23
C GLY A 401 -36.25 11.75 -2.82
N ASP A 402 -35.72 10.54 -2.66
CA ASP A 402 -35.41 9.94 -1.34
C ASP A 402 -33.93 9.61 -1.12
N GLU A 403 -33.04 10.15 -1.94
CA GLU A 403 -31.59 9.91 -1.85
C GLU A 403 -30.99 10.30 -0.50
N MET A 404 -31.51 11.36 0.11
CA MET A 404 -31.11 11.83 1.44
C MET A 404 -31.85 11.08 2.56
N THR A 405 -31.93 9.75 2.47
CA THR A 405 -32.48 8.89 3.53
C THR A 405 -31.43 8.61 4.61
N MET A 406 -31.67 9.14 5.80
CA MET A 406 -30.78 8.97 6.94
C MET A 406 -30.70 7.51 7.38
N LYS A 407 -29.66 7.17 8.14
CA LYS A 407 -29.47 5.82 8.72
C LYS A 407 -30.65 5.34 9.59
N SER A 408 -31.50 6.24 10.07
CA SER A 408 -32.75 5.92 10.78
C SER A 408 -33.89 5.44 9.86
N GLY A 409 -33.73 5.53 8.54
CA GLY A 409 -34.75 5.26 7.53
C GLY A 409 -35.64 6.47 7.20
N GLN A 410 -35.39 7.64 7.78
CA GLN A 410 -36.16 8.86 7.50
C GLN A 410 -35.47 9.72 6.44
N ALA A 411 -36.21 10.16 5.42
CA ALA A 411 -35.74 11.13 4.44
C ALA A 411 -35.62 12.54 5.06
N THR A 412 -34.60 13.28 4.65
CA THR A 412 -34.38 14.68 5.04
C THR A 412 -34.05 15.53 3.81
N SER A 413 -34.35 16.83 3.86
CA SER A 413 -33.90 17.80 2.86
C SER A 413 -32.65 18.58 3.31
N ASN A 414 -32.10 18.26 4.48
CA ASN A 414 -30.91 18.89 5.02
C ASN A 414 -29.66 18.00 4.78
N PRO A 415 -28.75 18.38 3.87
CA PRO A 415 -27.55 17.61 3.54
C PRO A 415 -26.62 17.37 4.73
N ASP A 416 -26.54 18.33 5.66
CA ASP A 416 -25.73 18.17 6.86
C ASP A 416 -26.34 17.09 7.74
N ALA A 417 -27.62 17.17 8.07
CA ALA A 417 -28.30 16.14 8.87
C ALA A 417 -28.18 14.74 8.24
N PHE A 418 -28.29 14.67 6.91
CA PHE A 418 -28.08 13.44 6.15
C PHE A 418 -26.65 12.91 6.32
N GLY A 419 -25.63 13.73 6.05
CA GLY A 419 -24.23 13.34 6.14
C GLY A 419 -23.80 12.91 7.54
N HIS A 420 -24.30 13.58 8.59
CA HIS A 420 -24.08 13.18 9.99
C HIS A 420 -24.59 11.77 10.29
N SER A 421 -25.75 11.41 9.72
CA SER A 421 -26.35 10.09 9.96
C SER A 421 -25.51 8.94 9.41
N TRP A 422 -24.68 9.20 8.39
CA TRP A 422 -23.82 8.22 7.72
C TRP A 422 -22.35 8.24 8.15
N LYS A 423 -22.05 8.97 9.22
CA LYS A 423 -20.74 8.95 9.89
C LYS A 423 -20.46 7.59 10.53
N VAL A 424 -19.28 7.04 10.28
CA VAL A 424 -18.88 5.71 10.78
C VAL A 424 -17.98 5.80 12.01
N THR A 425 -16.97 6.67 11.97
CA THR A 425 -16.05 6.89 13.09
C THR A 425 -15.46 8.29 13.07
N ASP A 426 -15.13 8.80 14.25
CA ASP A 426 -14.35 10.01 14.41
C ASP A 426 -12.86 9.73 14.13
N VAL A 427 -12.24 10.65 13.38
CA VAL A 427 -10.78 10.72 13.16
C VAL A 427 -10.26 12.03 13.75
N VAL A 428 -8.96 12.11 14.07
CA VAL A 428 -8.37 13.35 14.62
C VAL A 428 -8.53 14.49 13.60
N GLY A 429 -9.17 15.60 13.97
CA GLY A 429 -9.55 16.69 13.04
C GLY A 429 -10.91 16.51 12.34
N CYS A 430 -11.70 15.49 12.74
CA CYS A 430 -13.10 15.37 12.34
C CYS A 430 -13.88 16.55 12.92
N GLY A 431 -14.39 17.40 12.02
CA GLY A 431 -15.14 18.61 12.33
C GLY A 431 -16.17 18.83 11.24
N GLU A 432 -17.33 19.29 11.68
CA GLU A 432 -18.47 19.60 10.82
C GLU A 432 -18.29 21.07 10.42
N ARG A 433 -18.18 21.34 9.12
CA ARG A 433 -18.01 22.71 8.62
C ARG A 433 -19.35 23.18 8.10
N SER A 434 -19.77 24.37 8.54
CA SER A 434 -20.93 25.05 7.95
C SER A 434 -20.66 25.26 6.47
N GLN A 435 -21.67 25.04 5.62
CA GLN A 435 -21.57 25.34 4.19
C GLN A 435 -21.02 26.76 3.99
N VAL A 436 -19.88 26.87 3.31
CA VAL A 436 -19.32 28.17 2.93
C VAL A 436 -20.02 28.62 1.66
N GLU A 437 -20.84 29.66 1.75
CA GLU A 437 -21.51 30.24 0.58
C GLU A 437 -20.52 31.08 -0.24
N CYS A 438 -20.61 30.97 -1.56
CA CYS A 438 -19.81 31.79 -2.45
C CYS A 438 -20.23 33.26 -2.32
N PRO A 439 -19.29 34.18 -2.01
CA PRO A 439 -19.61 35.57 -1.71
C PRO A 439 -20.09 36.38 -2.92
N ALA A 440 -19.84 35.92 -4.16
CA ALA A 440 -20.14 36.66 -5.38
C ALA A 440 -20.61 35.77 -6.56
N MET A 441 -21.54 34.83 -6.33
CA MET A 441 -21.98 33.83 -7.34
C MET A 441 -22.37 34.45 -8.68
N ALA A 442 -23.17 35.52 -8.67
CA ALA A 442 -23.65 36.16 -9.89
C ALA A 442 -22.52 36.86 -10.69
N ALA A 443 -21.46 37.31 -10.02
CA ALA A 443 -20.29 37.87 -10.72
C ALA A 443 -19.43 36.74 -11.32
N ALA A 444 -19.20 35.67 -10.55
CA ALA A 444 -18.46 34.49 -11.00
C ALA A 444 -19.12 33.82 -12.22
N LEU A 445 -20.45 33.65 -12.21
CA LEU A 445 -21.23 33.13 -13.34
C LEU A 445 -21.02 33.96 -14.61
N ARG A 446 -21.21 35.28 -14.52
CA ARG A 446 -21.03 36.19 -15.67
C ARG A 446 -19.61 36.17 -16.23
N HIS A 447 -18.61 36.07 -15.36
CA HIS A 447 -17.21 35.98 -15.77
C HIS A 447 -16.91 34.68 -16.51
N GLN A 448 -17.36 33.54 -15.97
CA GLN A 448 -17.04 32.23 -16.50
C GLN A 448 -17.88 31.85 -17.73
N GLU A 449 -19.07 32.42 -17.91
CA GLU A 449 -19.96 32.11 -19.05
C GLU A 449 -19.40 32.59 -20.40
N VAL A 450 -18.61 33.67 -20.40
CA VAL A 450 -17.92 34.20 -21.60
C VAL A 450 -16.45 33.78 -21.68
N SER A 451 -15.96 33.00 -20.71
CA SER A 451 -14.55 32.62 -20.66
C SER A 451 -14.25 31.48 -21.65
N GLU A 452 -13.22 31.67 -22.46
CA GLU A 452 -12.70 30.62 -23.34
C GLU A 452 -11.84 29.58 -22.59
N THR A 453 -11.50 29.88 -21.33
CA THR A 453 -10.78 29.00 -20.41
C THR A 453 -11.60 28.81 -19.12
N GLY A 454 -11.10 27.99 -18.20
CA GLY A 454 -11.81 27.73 -16.95
C GLY A 454 -13.13 26.98 -17.13
N CYS A 455 -14.17 27.37 -16.38
CA CYS A 455 -15.45 26.65 -16.38
C CYS A 455 -16.20 26.77 -17.71
N GLY A 456 -16.00 27.86 -18.46
CA GLY A 456 -16.67 28.10 -19.74
C GLY A 456 -16.42 27.00 -20.77
N VAL A 457 -15.27 26.32 -20.72
CA VAL A 457 -14.90 25.20 -21.61
C VAL A 457 -15.97 24.10 -21.64
N ILE A 458 -16.66 23.86 -20.52
CA ILE A 458 -17.71 22.83 -20.40
C ILE A 458 -18.87 23.09 -21.37
N ARG A 459 -19.25 24.37 -21.59
CA ARG A 459 -20.45 24.77 -22.37
C ARG A 459 -20.13 25.33 -23.77
N GLN A 460 -18.87 25.42 -24.15
CA GLN A 460 -18.49 25.95 -25.47
C GLN A 460 -19.07 25.11 -26.61
N ALA A 461 -19.92 25.72 -27.43
CA ALA A 461 -20.58 25.06 -28.56
C ALA A 461 -19.59 24.47 -29.58
N ASP A 462 -18.49 25.17 -29.85
CA ASP A 462 -17.41 24.72 -30.74
C ASP A 462 -16.18 24.20 -29.97
N GLY A 463 -16.34 23.88 -28.69
CA GLY A 463 -15.28 23.46 -27.80
C GLY A 463 -14.96 21.96 -27.80
N PRO A 464 -14.03 21.51 -26.94
CA PRO A 464 -13.60 20.11 -26.87
C PRO A 464 -14.72 19.14 -26.48
N PHE A 465 -15.77 19.62 -25.81
CA PHE A 465 -16.90 18.81 -25.36
C PHE A 465 -18.14 18.88 -26.26
N ARG A 466 -18.07 19.53 -27.44
CA ARG A 466 -19.24 19.72 -28.32
C ARG A 466 -20.03 18.44 -28.62
N ALA A 467 -19.31 17.33 -28.82
CA ALA A 467 -19.92 16.04 -29.15
C ALA A 467 -20.67 15.46 -27.94
N CYS A 468 -20.33 15.88 -26.73
CA CYS A 468 -20.89 15.35 -25.49
C CYS A 468 -22.17 16.07 -25.06
N HIS A 469 -22.38 17.32 -25.49
CA HIS A 469 -23.55 18.12 -25.08
C HIS A 469 -24.90 17.47 -25.41
N ALA A 470 -24.94 16.57 -26.39
CA ALA A 470 -26.14 15.80 -26.74
C ALA A 470 -26.37 14.56 -25.84
N HIS A 471 -25.39 14.17 -25.04
CA HIS A 471 -25.38 12.93 -24.24
C HIS A 471 -25.30 13.17 -22.74
N VAL A 472 -24.60 14.23 -22.31
CA VAL A 472 -24.43 14.61 -20.90
C VAL A 472 -24.77 16.10 -20.76
N ASP A 473 -25.62 16.43 -19.79
CA ASP A 473 -25.99 17.82 -19.54
C ASP A 473 -24.82 18.62 -18.96
N ALA A 474 -24.35 19.61 -19.74
CA ALA A 474 -23.24 20.48 -19.39
C ALA A 474 -23.60 21.53 -18.31
N GLY A 475 -24.90 21.85 -18.14
CA GLY A 475 -25.35 22.98 -17.34
C GLY A 475 -24.95 22.88 -15.88
N GLU A 476 -25.12 21.71 -15.26
CA GLU A 476 -24.86 21.52 -13.84
C GLU A 476 -23.37 21.38 -13.52
N TYR A 477 -22.60 20.70 -14.38
CA TYR A 477 -21.13 20.65 -14.26
C TYR A 477 -20.53 22.06 -14.35
N PHE A 478 -21.06 22.90 -15.23
CA PHE A 478 -20.68 24.30 -15.33
C PHE A 478 -20.99 25.06 -14.04
N GLN A 479 -22.20 24.92 -13.49
CA GLN A 479 -22.58 25.59 -12.25
C GLN A 479 -21.72 25.17 -11.06
N ASN A 480 -21.46 23.87 -10.90
CA ASN A 480 -20.58 23.35 -9.85
C ASN A 480 -19.15 23.86 -10.01
N CYS A 481 -18.66 23.90 -11.25
CA CYS A 481 -17.36 24.48 -11.56
C CYS A 481 -17.27 25.95 -11.14
N VAL A 482 -18.29 26.74 -11.49
CA VAL A 482 -18.34 28.18 -11.15
C VAL A 482 -18.47 28.40 -9.65
N HIS A 483 -19.23 27.56 -8.95
CA HIS A 483 -19.36 27.61 -7.51
C HIS A 483 -18.02 27.40 -6.82
N ASP A 484 -17.30 26.33 -7.18
CA ASP A 484 -15.99 26.03 -6.62
C ASP A 484 -14.93 27.07 -7.03
N TYR A 485 -14.97 27.56 -8.28
CA TYR A 485 -14.14 28.67 -8.73
C TYR A 485 -14.41 29.93 -7.90
N CYS A 486 -15.66 30.24 -7.57
CA CYS A 486 -15.96 31.41 -6.76
C CYS A 486 -15.40 31.30 -5.34
N LEU A 487 -15.49 30.11 -4.75
CA LEU A 487 -14.94 29.87 -3.42
C LEU A 487 -13.40 29.89 -3.44
N PHE A 488 -12.78 29.50 -4.55
CA PHE A 488 -11.33 29.38 -4.71
C PHE A 488 -10.82 29.93 -6.05
N PRO A 489 -10.90 31.26 -6.28
CA PRO A 489 -10.59 31.85 -7.58
C PRO A 489 -9.12 31.64 -8.00
N ASP A 490 -8.22 31.45 -7.03
CA ASP A 490 -6.79 31.22 -7.26
C ASP A 490 -6.40 29.73 -7.38
N ARG A 491 -7.37 28.80 -7.28
CA ARG A 491 -7.12 27.35 -7.27
C ARG A 491 -7.60 26.68 -8.55
N VAL A 492 -6.75 26.78 -9.57
CA VAL A 492 -6.98 26.16 -10.88
C VAL A 492 -7.17 24.63 -10.76
N ASP A 493 -6.49 23.98 -9.81
CA ASP A 493 -6.61 22.54 -9.57
C ASP A 493 -8.03 22.10 -9.19
N VAL A 494 -8.74 22.89 -8.37
CA VAL A 494 -10.13 22.62 -7.99
C VAL A 494 -11.02 22.70 -9.22
N MET A 495 -10.86 23.74 -10.04
CA MET A 495 -11.60 23.89 -11.28
C MET A 495 -11.33 22.75 -12.27
N CYS A 496 -10.07 22.34 -12.42
CA CYS A 496 -9.67 21.24 -13.30
C CYS A 496 -10.30 19.90 -12.87
N SER A 497 -10.51 19.67 -11.57
CA SER A 497 -11.16 18.43 -11.08
C SER A 497 -12.59 18.28 -11.60
N ILE A 498 -13.36 19.37 -11.64
CA ILE A 498 -14.75 19.35 -12.11
C ILE A 498 -14.81 19.20 -13.64
N ILE A 499 -13.93 19.88 -14.38
CA ILE A 499 -13.84 19.72 -15.83
C ILE A 499 -13.43 18.28 -16.18
N SER A 500 -12.51 17.68 -15.41
CA SER A 500 -12.12 16.27 -15.55
C SER A 500 -13.28 15.31 -15.28
N ARG A 501 -14.15 15.61 -14.31
CA ARG A 501 -15.38 14.81 -14.07
C ARG A 501 -16.31 14.86 -15.28
N TYR A 502 -16.48 16.04 -15.89
CA TYR A 502 -17.31 16.16 -17.10
C TYR A 502 -16.70 15.39 -18.27
N ALA A 503 -15.37 15.50 -18.47
CA ALA A 503 -14.65 14.71 -19.46
C ALA A 503 -14.85 13.20 -19.25
N ALA A 504 -14.72 12.71 -18.01
CA ALA A 504 -14.94 11.31 -17.66
C ALA A 504 -16.39 10.87 -17.91
N ALA A 505 -17.38 11.70 -17.58
CA ALA A 505 -18.80 11.42 -17.86
C ALA A 505 -19.07 11.30 -19.36
N CYS A 506 -18.49 12.17 -20.17
CA CYS A 506 -18.56 12.09 -21.63
C CYS A 506 -17.95 10.80 -22.18
N GLN A 507 -16.78 10.42 -21.68
CA GLN A 507 -16.09 9.18 -22.08
C GLN A 507 -16.87 7.94 -21.65
N ALA A 508 -17.49 7.96 -20.47
CA ALA A 508 -18.36 6.90 -19.98
C ALA A 508 -19.63 6.74 -20.84
N ALA A 509 -20.14 7.85 -21.41
CA ALA A 509 -21.22 7.84 -22.39
C ALA A 509 -20.78 7.36 -23.80
N GLY A 510 -19.52 6.94 -23.98
CA GLY A 510 -18.98 6.46 -25.26
C GLY A 510 -18.67 7.59 -26.25
N VAL A 511 -18.64 8.84 -25.80
CA VAL A 511 -18.40 10.01 -26.67
C VAL A 511 -16.91 10.28 -26.78
N THR A 512 -16.43 10.51 -28.01
CA THR A 512 -15.07 11.01 -28.24
C THR A 512 -15.02 12.52 -27.99
N ILE A 513 -14.25 12.93 -26.98
CA ILE A 513 -14.01 14.32 -26.63
C ILE A 513 -12.70 14.84 -27.26
N GLY A 514 -12.64 16.14 -27.53
CA GLY A 514 -11.43 16.82 -27.99
C GLY A 514 -10.44 17.11 -26.85
N ARG A 515 -9.20 17.47 -27.21
CA ARG A 515 -8.17 17.87 -26.23
C ARG A 515 -8.60 19.14 -25.50
N TRP A 516 -8.84 19.03 -24.19
CA TRP A 516 -9.25 20.15 -23.33
C TRP A 516 -8.12 20.64 -22.41
N ARG A 517 -7.11 19.81 -22.14
CA ARG A 517 -5.89 20.18 -21.39
C ARG A 517 -4.80 20.71 -22.33
N THR A 518 -4.22 21.85 -21.96
CA THR A 518 -3.07 22.47 -22.65
C THR A 518 -1.91 22.61 -21.68
N ASP A 519 -0.73 23.03 -22.17
CA ASP A 519 0.46 23.17 -21.32
C ASP A 519 0.26 24.25 -20.23
N ASP A 520 -0.54 25.28 -20.53
CA ASP A 520 -0.86 26.39 -19.63
C ASP A 520 -2.21 26.23 -18.88
N PHE A 521 -3.02 25.22 -19.22
CA PHE A 521 -4.35 25.02 -18.64
C PHE A 521 -4.62 23.56 -18.31
N CYS A 522 -4.78 23.29 -17.00
CA CYS A 522 -5.03 21.95 -16.47
C CYS A 522 -4.03 20.90 -16.95
N SER A 523 -2.75 21.26 -17.12
CA SER A 523 -1.73 20.34 -17.61
C SER A 523 -1.55 19.13 -16.67
N ILE A 524 -1.34 17.96 -17.26
CA ILE A 524 -1.00 16.74 -16.53
C ILE A 524 0.51 16.53 -16.64
N SER A 525 1.17 16.45 -15.49
CA SER A 525 2.57 16.01 -15.42
C SER A 525 2.61 14.49 -15.45
N CYS A 526 3.23 13.95 -16.50
CA CYS A 526 3.41 12.51 -16.65
C CYS A 526 4.81 12.08 -16.17
N PRO A 527 4.93 10.93 -15.47
CA PRO A 527 6.21 10.36 -15.08
C PRO A 527 7.18 10.21 -16.26
N ALA A 528 8.47 10.08 -15.95
CA ALA A 528 9.47 9.80 -16.98
C ALA A 528 9.05 8.60 -17.85
N ASN A 529 9.30 8.71 -19.15
CA ASN A 529 8.95 7.70 -20.16
C ASN A 529 7.44 7.43 -20.33
N SER A 530 6.59 8.38 -19.93
CA SER A 530 5.16 8.36 -20.23
C SER A 530 4.72 9.64 -20.92
N VAL A 531 3.54 9.59 -21.55
CA VAL A 531 2.90 10.71 -22.25
C VAL A 531 1.45 10.81 -21.85
N TYR A 532 0.94 12.04 -21.81
CA TYR A 532 -0.47 12.28 -21.55
C TYR A 532 -1.30 11.85 -22.77
N GLU A 533 -2.31 11.02 -22.51
CA GLU A 533 -3.32 10.63 -23.48
C GLU A 533 -4.70 10.90 -22.92
N ILE A 534 -5.54 11.58 -23.72
CA ILE A 534 -6.94 11.80 -23.36
C ILE A 534 -7.70 10.48 -23.24
N CYS A 535 -7.22 9.44 -23.92
CA CYS A 535 -7.87 8.15 -24.01
C CYS A 535 -6.86 7.01 -23.91
N SER A 536 -6.27 6.85 -22.73
CA SER A 536 -5.43 5.69 -22.44
C SER A 536 -6.29 4.44 -22.20
N TRP A 537 -5.81 3.27 -22.65
CA TRP A 537 -6.48 2.01 -22.33
C TRP A 537 -6.23 1.66 -20.86
N GLY A 538 -7.30 1.34 -20.13
CA GLY A 538 -7.22 0.87 -18.73
C GLY A 538 -6.44 -0.44 -18.54
N CYS A 539 -6.02 -1.07 -19.64
CA CYS A 539 -5.17 -2.26 -19.70
C CYS A 539 -3.91 -2.04 -20.53
N GLY A 540 -3.21 -0.93 -20.33
CA GLY A 540 -1.88 -0.73 -20.92
C GLY A 540 -0.91 -1.85 -20.54
N GLN A 541 0.17 -2.01 -21.32
CA GLN A 541 1.22 -2.98 -21.00
C GLN A 541 1.79 -2.71 -19.59
N THR A 542 1.60 -3.67 -18.70
CA THR A 542 2.17 -3.66 -17.36
C THR A 542 3.25 -4.73 -17.29
N CYS A 543 4.20 -4.59 -16.37
CA CYS A 543 5.21 -5.62 -16.17
C CYS A 543 4.64 -6.95 -15.64
N SER A 544 3.45 -6.93 -15.03
CA SER A 544 2.69 -8.12 -14.63
C SER A 544 1.90 -8.79 -15.76
N GLY A 545 1.72 -8.10 -16.89
CA GLY A 545 0.89 -8.50 -18.02
C GLY A 545 1.34 -7.78 -19.27
N ILE A 546 2.44 -8.26 -19.85
CA ILE A 546 3.09 -7.65 -21.03
C ILE A 546 2.26 -7.85 -22.30
N TYR A 547 1.40 -8.88 -22.29
CA TYR A 547 0.26 -9.02 -23.20
C TYR A 547 -0.96 -8.60 -22.39
N ALA A 548 -1.80 -7.73 -22.95
CA ALA A 548 -3.01 -7.29 -22.29
C ALA A 548 -3.78 -8.53 -21.77
N PRO A 549 -4.15 -8.59 -20.48
CA PRO A 549 -4.86 -9.75 -19.95
C PRO A 549 -6.16 -9.94 -20.74
N GLY A 550 -6.47 -11.18 -21.12
CA GLY A 550 -7.68 -11.52 -21.88
C GLY A 550 -9.01 -11.12 -21.20
N LYS A 551 -8.96 -10.64 -19.96
CA LYS A 551 -10.07 -10.11 -19.16
C LYS A 551 -10.06 -8.57 -19.06
N CYS A 552 -9.75 -7.88 -20.15
CA CYS A 552 -10.00 -6.45 -20.22
C CYS A 552 -11.47 -6.21 -20.54
N SER A 553 -12.32 -6.50 -19.55
CA SER A 553 -13.77 -6.39 -19.65
C SER A 553 -14.25 -4.93 -19.72
N GLY A 554 -13.33 -3.95 -19.65
CA GLY A 554 -13.61 -2.54 -19.82
C GLY A 554 -13.12 -1.99 -21.15
N ARG A 555 -14.01 -1.94 -22.16
CA ARG A 555 -13.86 -1.09 -23.37
C ARG A 555 -13.83 0.42 -23.07
N ARG A 556 -13.60 0.81 -21.81
CA ARG A 556 -13.75 2.17 -21.31
C ARG A 556 -12.40 2.87 -21.32
N CYS A 557 -12.26 3.74 -22.29
CA CYS A 557 -11.26 4.79 -22.38
C CYS A 557 -11.16 5.57 -21.05
N ARG A 558 -9.95 5.75 -20.52
CA ARG A 558 -9.70 6.63 -19.37
C ARG A 558 -8.57 7.61 -19.67
N GLU A 559 -8.79 8.87 -19.34
CA GLU A 559 -7.77 9.91 -19.44
C GLU A 559 -6.60 9.65 -18.47
N GLY A 560 -5.36 9.81 -18.93
CA GLY A 560 -4.19 9.66 -18.06
C GLY A 560 -2.85 9.56 -18.77
N CYS A 561 -1.83 9.14 -18.03
CA CYS A 561 -0.49 8.94 -18.57
C CYS A 561 -0.33 7.51 -19.07
N ALA A 562 -0.01 7.35 -20.34
CA ALA A 562 0.35 6.08 -20.96
C ALA A 562 1.87 5.97 -21.09
N CYS A 563 2.43 4.77 -20.89
CA CYS A 563 3.85 4.56 -21.15
C CYS A 563 4.15 4.74 -22.65
N LYS A 564 5.30 5.33 -22.96
CA LYS A 564 5.79 5.42 -24.33
C LYS A 564 6.10 4.02 -24.87
N ASP A 565 6.07 3.87 -26.18
CA ASP A 565 6.50 2.64 -26.86
C ASP A 565 7.89 2.18 -26.35
N GLY A 566 8.02 0.90 -26.03
CA GLY A 566 9.23 0.30 -25.42
C GLY A 566 9.28 0.34 -23.88
N PHE A 567 8.29 0.94 -23.22
CA PHE A 567 8.19 0.99 -21.75
C PHE A 567 6.90 0.35 -21.25
N ALA A 568 6.98 -0.32 -20.10
CA ALA A 568 5.84 -0.92 -19.42
C ALA A 568 5.64 -0.33 -18.02
N LEU A 569 4.40 -0.31 -17.56
CA LEU A 569 4.06 0.19 -16.23
C LEU A 569 4.48 -0.83 -15.16
N SER A 570 5.39 -0.42 -14.28
CA SER A 570 5.90 -1.16 -13.12
C SER A 570 5.52 -0.41 -11.84
N GLY A 571 4.39 -0.78 -11.25
CA GLY A 571 3.78 0.01 -10.18
C GLY A 571 3.26 1.34 -10.71
N ASP A 572 3.98 2.41 -10.39
CA ASP A 572 3.67 3.81 -10.74
C ASP A 572 4.62 4.41 -11.79
N GLU A 573 5.63 3.65 -12.23
CA GLU A 573 6.69 4.12 -13.13
C GLU A 573 6.68 3.39 -14.47
N CYS A 574 6.94 4.11 -15.56
CA CYS A 574 7.18 3.50 -16.87
C CYS A 574 8.66 3.15 -16.98
N VAL A 575 8.96 1.86 -16.90
CA VAL A 575 10.32 1.32 -16.96
C VAL A 575 10.56 0.61 -18.29
N PRO A 576 11.81 0.58 -18.78
CA PRO A 576 12.17 -0.31 -19.88
C PRO A 576 11.80 -1.76 -19.53
N LEU A 577 11.47 -2.55 -20.54
CA LEU A 577 11.07 -3.96 -20.33
C LEU A 577 12.17 -4.78 -19.62
N SER A 578 13.46 -4.46 -19.84
CA SER A 578 14.61 -5.02 -19.08
C SER A 578 14.50 -4.87 -17.57
N ARG A 579 13.74 -3.87 -17.10
CA ARG A 579 13.62 -3.49 -15.68
C ARG A 579 12.25 -3.80 -15.11
N CYS A 580 11.48 -4.65 -15.78
CA CYS A 580 10.22 -5.12 -15.24
C CYS A 580 10.41 -5.89 -13.93
N GLY A 581 9.45 -5.71 -13.03
CA GLY A 581 9.36 -6.40 -11.75
C GLY A 581 8.71 -7.78 -11.86
N CYS A 582 8.34 -8.36 -10.72
CA CYS A 582 7.93 -9.75 -10.58
C CYS A 582 6.54 -9.84 -9.93
N LEU A 583 5.72 -10.79 -10.40
CA LEU A 583 4.46 -11.14 -9.76
C LEU A 583 4.67 -12.39 -8.89
N HIS A 584 4.30 -12.32 -7.61
CA HIS A 584 4.40 -13.47 -6.70
C HIS A 584 3.29 -13.46 -5.66
N GLN A 585 2.54 -14.57 -5.55
CA GLN A 585 1.45 -14.77 -4.58
C GLN A 585 0.47 -13.58 -4.45
N ASP A 586 -0.12 -13.16 -5.57
CA ASP A 586 -1.10 -12.06 -5.69
C ASP A 586 -0.50 -10.64 -5.66
N PHE A 587 0.79 -10.50 -5.28
CA PHE A 587 1.47 -9.21 -5.12
C PHE A 587 2.46 -8.93 -6.25
N TYR A 588 2.54 -7.66 -6.64
CA TYR A 588 3.55 -7.15 -7.56
C TYR A 588 4.73 -6.52 -6.82
N TYR A 589 5.94 -6.94 -7.17
CA TYR A 589 7.21 -6.47 -6.61
C TYR A 589 8.01 -5.79 -7.71
N LYS A 590 8.58 -4.61 -7.43
CA LYS A 590 9.45 -3.92 -8.40
C LYS A 590 10.79 -4.65 -8.53
N ALA A 591 11.50 -4.41 -9.63
CA ALA A 591 12.86 -4.91 -9.80
C ALA A 591 13.76 -4.49 -8.62
N GLU A 592 14.61 -5.42 -8.18
CA GLU A 592 15.49 -5.37 -7.00
C GLU A 592 14.80 -5.39 -5.63
N GLU A 593 13.46 -5.46 -5.59
CA GLU A 593 12.71 -5.57 -4.34
C GLU A 593 12.91 -6.95 -3.70
N THR A 594 13.24 -6.97 -2.41
CA THR A 594 13.40 -8.21 -1.64
C THR A 594 12.23 -8.37 -0.69
N PHE A 595 11.60 -9.56 -0.69
CA PHE A 595 10.40 -9.86 0.07
C PHE A 595 10.43 -11.30 0.62
N LEU A 596 9.55 -11.58 1.58
CA LEU A 596 9.41 -12.89 2.23
C LEU A 596 8.02 -13.43 1.91
N PRO A 597 7.86 -14.22 0.83
CA PRO A 597 6.54 -14.71 0.45
C PRO A 597 6.01 -15.79 1.39
N SER A 598 6.90 -16.54 2.03
CA SER A 598 6.51 -17.59 2.95
C SER A 598 7.40 -17.59 4.17
N LYS A 599 7.08 -18.52 5.07
CA LYS A 599 7.80 -18.77 6.31
C LYS A 599 9.17 -19.43 6.09
N GLU A 600 9.50 -19.82 4.87
CA GLU A 600 10.68 -20.63 4.60
C GLU A 600 11.46 -20.09 3.41
N GLU A 601 11.13 -18.89 2.94
CA GLU A 601 11.58 -18.41 1.65
C GLU A 601 11.75 -16.90 1.67
N LYS A 602 12.92 -16.44 1.23
CA LYS A 602 13.24 -15.04 0.96
C LYS A 602 13.49 -14.90 -0.53
N CYS A 603 12.73 -14.04 -1.18
CA CYS A 603 12.86 -13.80 -2.61
C CYS A 603 13.36 -12.39 -2.89
N ARG A 604 14.17 -12.24 -3.93
CA ARG A 604 14.49 -10.97 -4.57
C ARG A 604 13.95 -11.00 -5.98
N CYS A 605 13.20 -9.96 -6.34
CA CYS A 605 12.84 -9.73 -7.73
C CYS A 605 14.05 -9.15 -8.47
N GLN A 606 14.54 -9.82 -9.51
CA GLN A 606 15.60 -9.32 -10.37
C GLN A 606 15.01 -8.47 -11.51
N ALA A 607 15.79 -7.52 -12.01
CA ALA A 607 15.44 -6.82 -13.25
C ALA A 607 15.17 -7.82 -14.39
N GLY A 608 14.02 -7.68 -15.05
CA GLY A 608 13.59 -8.55 -16.14
C GLY A 608 12.60 -9.64 -15.70
N GLY A 609 12.09 -9.55 -14.47
CA GLY A 609 10.99 -10.36 -13.94
C GLY A 609 11.39 -11.71 -13.34
N ALA A 610 12.69 -12.02 -13.27
CA ALA A 610 13.18 -13.26 -12.66
C ALA A 610 13.13 -13.17 -11.12
N LEU A 611 12.77 -14.28 -10.47
CA LEU A 611 12.75 -14.39 -9.01
C LEU A 611 13.96 -15.19 -8.53
N ASP A 612 14.72 -14.61 -7.61
CA ASP A 612 15.80 -15.29 -6.89
C ASP A 612 15.33 -15.58 -5.46
N CYS A 613 14.88 -16.81 -5.22
CA CYS A 613 14.33 -17.24 -3.95
C CYS A 613 15.28 -18.20 -3.23
N GLN A 614 15.58 -17.88 -1.98
CA GLN A 614 16.43 -18.66 -1.10
C GLN A 614 15.60 -19.22 0.04
N LYS A 615 15.76 -20.51 0.32
CA LYS A 615 15.14 -21.11 1.51
C LYS A 615 15.75 -20.52 2.77
N VAL A 616 14.91 -19.99 3.65
CA VAL A 616 15.30 -19.49 4.96
C VAL A 616 14.86 -20.52 6.00
N SER A 617 15.83 -21.26 6.54
CA SER A 617 15.59 -22.17 7.66
C SER A 617 15.69 -21.41 8.98
N CYS A 618 14.67 -21.49 9.82
CA CYS A 618 14.79 -21.08 11.22
C CYS A 618 15.86 -21.94 11.93
N PRO A 619 16.67 -21.38 12.83
CA PRO A 619 17.58 -22.17 13.65
C PRO A 619 16.80 -23.21 14.47
N GLY A 620 17.12 -24.50 14.32
CA GLY A 620 16.63 -25.58 15.20
C GLY A 620 15.23 -26.12 14.90
N ASP A 621 14.89 -26.39 13.64
CA ASP A 621 13.63 -27.05 13.19
C ASP A 621 12.31 -26.39 13.66
N GLY A 622 12.35 -25.15 14.17
CA GLY A 622 11.15 -24.43 14.58
C GLY A 622 10.35 -23.89 13.37
N GLU A 623 9.04 -24.13 13.35
CA GLU A 623 8.14 -23.46 12.39
C GLU A 623 8.14 -21.95 12.61
N GLY A 624 8.10 -21.11 11.58
CA GLY A 624 7.93 -19.67 11.74
C GLY A 624 6.46 -19.19 11.67
N LYS A 625 6.17 -17.96 12.09
CA LYS A 625 4.88 -17.29 11.98
C LYS A 625 5.09 -15.88 11.43
N VAL A 626 4.22 -15.46 10.52
CA VAL A 626 4.14 -14.06 10.07
C VAL A 626 3.26 -13.32 11.07
N VAL A 627 3.83 -12.33 11.76
CA VAL A 627 3.11 -11.42 12.66
C VAL A 627 3.37 -10.01 12.14
N ASP A 628 2.31 -9.27 11.83
CA ASP A 628 2.37 -7.90 11.28
C ASP A 628 3.22 -7.73 9.99
N GLY A 629 3.21 -8.73 9.10
CA GLY A 629 3.95 -8.68 7.83
C GLY A 629 5.45 -8.98 7.94
N VAL A 630 5.93 -9.40 9.11
CA VAL A 630 7.33 -9.79 9.36
C VAL A 630 7.38 -11.28 9.70
N PHE A 631 8.32 -12.00 9.07
CA PHE A 631 8.60 -13.41 9.37
C PHE A 631 9.32 -13.55 10.72
N GLN A 632 8.71 -14.28 11.66
CA GLN A 632 9.28 -14.59 12.98
C GLN A 632 9.43 -16.10 13.14
N CYS A 633 10.54 -16.61 13.65
CA CYS A 633 10.70 -18.04 13.97
C CYS A 633 9.99 -18.38 15.29
N SER A 634 9.10 -19.38 15.34
CA SER A 634 8.20 -19.63 16.48
C SER A 634 8.81 -20.42 17.64
N SER A 635 10.13 -20.59 17.71
CA SER A 635 10.77 -21.25 18.87
C SER A 635 12.20 -20.79 19.13
N ALA A 636 12.45 -19.49 19.06
CA ALA A 636 13.44 -18.92 19.97
C ALA A 636 12.66 -18.47 21.19
N THR A 637 12.92 -19.03 22.38
CA THR A 637 12.54 -18.31 23.60
C THR A 637 13.16 -16.91 23.49
N LEU A 638 12.31 -15.90 23.34
CA LEU A 638 12.75 -14.52 23.25
C LEU A 638 13.02 -14.03 24.66
N GLY A 639 14.18 -13.42 24.87
CA GLY A 639 14.46 -12.67 26.08
C GLY A 639 13.95 -11.26 25.86
N THR A 640 13.12 -10.75 26.77
CA THR A 640 12.67 -9.35 26.75
C THR A 640 13.14 -8.63 28.00
N CYS A 641 13.88 -7.55 27.80
CA CYS A 641 14.21 -6.58 28.84
C CYS A 641 13.32 -5.33 28.68
N VAL A 642 12.93 -4.74 29.81
CA VAL A 642 12.08 -3.55 29.85
C VAL A 642 12.76 -2.45 30.65
N ALA A 643 12.77 -1.24 30.10
CA ALA A 643 13.06 -0.01 30.83
C ALA A 643 11.82 0.89 30.75
N THR A 644 11.21 1.20 31.89
CA THR A 644 9.97 1.99 31.93
C THR A 644 9.91 2.95 33.10
N GLY A 645 9.21 4.06 32.91
CA GLY A 645 9.01 5.06 33.96
C GLY A 645 10.27 5.85 34.29
N ASP A 646 10.28 6.47 35.47
CA ASP A 646 11.42 7.26 35.96
C ASP A 646 12.61 6.35 36.31
N ARG A 647 12.36 5.15 36.85
CA ARG A 647 13.38 4.34 37.55
C ARG A 647 13.26 2.82 37.41
N HIS A 648 12.21 2.27 36.77
CA HIS A 648 11.93 0.83 36.80
C HIS A 648 12.59 0.07 35.62
N TYR A 649 13.20 -1.07 35.95
CA TYR A 649 13.84 -1.97 34.99
C TYR A 649 13.45 -3.43 35.26
N ILE A 650 13.35 -4.20 34.18
CA ILE A 650 13.16 -5.64 34.19
C ILE A 650 14.26 -6.25 33.31
N SER A 651 15.14 -7.05 33.90
CA SER A 651 16.19 -7.76 33.17
C SER A 651 15.62 -8.84 32.24
N PHE A 652 16.44 -9.36 31.34
CA PHE A 652 16.06 -10.47 30.46
C PHE A 652 15.63 -11.74 31.22
N ASP A 653 16.20 -11.98 32.41
CA ASP A 653 15.86 -13.14 33.24
C ASP A 653 14.69 -12.85 34.21
N GLY A 654 14.18 -11.62 34.22
CA GLY A 654 13.04 -11.18 35.01
C GLY A 654 13.38 -10.66 36.41
N LEU A 655 14.63 -10.22 36.66
CA LEU A 655 14.98 -9.45 37.85
C LEU A 655 14.39 -8.03 37.72
N VAL A 656 13.58 -7.64 38.69
CA VAL A 656 12.98 -6.30 38.76
C VAL A 656 13.78 -5.44 39.73
N PHE A 657 14.16 -4.24 39.31
CA PHE A 657 14.94 -3.32 40.15
C PHE A 657 14.72 -1.86 39.76
N ASN A 658 15.15 -0.95 40.65
CA ASN A 658 14.99 0.49 40.51
C ASN A 658 16.33 1.22 40.52
N LEU A 659 16.56 2.10 39.55
CA LEU A 659 17.72 2.99 39.49
C LEU A 659 17.27 4.45 39.47
N SER A 660 17.73 5.22 40.45
CA SER A 660 17.57 6.67 40.47
C SER A 660 18.74 7.33 39.76
N GLY A 661 18.49 8.26 38.83
CA GLY A 661 19.54 9.07 38.20
C GLY A 661 19.16 9.54 36.79
N THR A 662 19.64 10.72 36.40
CA THR A 662 19.35 11.38 35.10
C THR A 662 20.55 11.26 34.15
N CYS A 663 21.06 10.05 34.00
CA CYS A 663 22.26 9.76 33.22
C CYS A 663 21.94 9.04 31.92
N SER A 664 22.98 8.91 31.09
CA SER A 664 23.00 7.98 29.98
C SER A 664 23.51 6.62 30.45
N TYR A 665 22.78 5.55 30.11
CA TYR A 665 23.06 4.18 30.55
C TYR A 665 23.08 3.21 29.38
N VAL A 666 23.92 2.17 29.46
CA VAL A 666 23.85 1.01 28.58
C VAL A 666 22.73 0.07 29.08
N LEU A 667 21.64 -0.04 28.31
CA LEU A 667 20.58 -1.00 28.61
C LEU A 667 21.05 -2.43 28.33
N ALA A 668 21.47 -2.68 27.10
CA ALA A 668 21.91 -3.99 26.66
C ALA A 668 22.96 -3.83 25.57
N GLU A 669 24.06 -4.56 25.68
CA GLU A 669 25.06 -4.69 24.65
C GLU A 669 25.55 -6.13 24.55
N THR A 670 26.13 -6.48 23.41
CA THR A 670 26.84 -7.75 23.26
C THR A 670 28.16 -7.68 24.03
N CYS A 671 28.40 -8.60 24.96
CA CYS A 671 29.62 -8.59 25.76
C CYS A 671 30.89 -8.66 24.89
N PRO A 672 31.99 -8.01 25.30
CA PRO A 672 33.28 -8.14 24.62
C PRO A 672 33.71 -9.61 24.48
N GLY A 673 34.00 -10.05 23.24
CA GLY A 673 34.44 -11.42 22.95
C GLY A 673 33.33 -12.46 22.84
N ALA A 674 32.06 -12.08 22.92
CA ALA A 674 30.94 -12.99 22.67
C ALA A 674 30.83 -13.38 21.18
N ASN A 675 30.43 -14.63 20.91
CA ASN A 675 30.22 -15.13 19.55
C ASN A 675 28.79 -14.83 19.05
N ALA A 676 28.40 -13.55 19.06
CA ALA A 676 27.08 -13.07 18.63
C ALA A 676 27.22 -11.76 17.83
N LYS A 677 26.20 -11.36 17.06
CA LYS A 677 26.28 -10.10 16.28
C LYS A 677 26.32 -8.91 17.25
N PRO A 678 27.33 -8.03 17.17
CA PRO A 678 27.46 -6.91 18.09
C PRO A 678 26.33 -5.90 17.93
N PHE A 679 25.77 -5.48 19.06
CA PHE A 679 24.92 -4.30 19.16
C PHE A 679 25.10 -3.64 20.54
N ALA A 680 24.73 -2.37 20.66
CA ALA A 680 24.56 -1.69 21.94
C ALA A 680 23.30 -0.81 21.93
N VAL A 681 22.51 -0.87 23.00
CA VAL A 681 21.32 -0.05 23.22
C VAL A 681 21.58 0.84 24.42
N LYS A 682 21.53 2.15 24.22
CA LYS A 682 21.81 3.17 25.23
C LYS A 682 20.60 4.08 25.38
N ILE A 683 20.27 4.46 26.60
CA ILE A 683 19.23 5.45 26.89
C ILE A 683 19.83 6.66 27.57
N GLU A 684 19.31 7.84 27.26
CA GLU A 684 19.61 9.09 27.97
C GLU A 684 18.36 9.56 28.70
N LYS A 685 18.50 9.90 29.99
CA LYS A 685 17.44 10.46 30.83
C LYS A 685 17.67 11.94 31.09
N GLU A 686 16.61 12.74 31.00
CA GLU A 686 16.65 14.21 31.15
C GLU A 686 17.06 14.66 32.57
N ALA A 687 17.99 15.61 32.68
CA ALA A 687 18.34 16.27 33.95
C ALA A 687 17.20 17.18 34.43
N ARG A 688 16.79 17.06 35.72
CA ARG A 688 15.64 17.78 36.31
C ARG A 688 15.82 19.31 36.30
N GLN A 689 15.54 19.96 35.18
CA GLN A 689 15.26 21.40 35.13
C GLN A 689 13.74 21.59 34.95
N LYS A 690 13.01 21.59 36.09
CA LYS A 690 11.60 22.00 36.28
C LYS A 690 10.45 21.01 35.97
N ARG A 691 10.68 19.73 35.64
CA ARG A 691 9.60 18.70 35.54
C ARG A 691 9.69 17.62 36.63
N LYS A 692 8.53 17.21 37.19
CA LYS A 692 8.42 16.29 38.34
C LYS A 692 8.67 14.80 38.02
N VAL A 693 8.69 14.39 36.74
CA VAL A 693 8.95 13.01 36.28
C VAL A 693 9.99 13.03 35.16
N SER A 694 11.06 12.21 35.24
CA SER A 694 12.03 12.07 34.14
C SER A 694 11.53 11.04 33.12
N GLY A 695 11.73 11.33 31.83
CA GLY A 695 11.44 10.41 30.73
C GLY A 695 12.73 10.05 29.99
N ILE A 696 12.63 9.13 29.04
CA ILE A 696 13.75 8.80 28.15
C ILE A 696 13.81 9.94 27.14
N GLN A 697 14.88 10.73 27.17
CA GLN A 697 15.08 11.85 26.26
C GLN A 697 15.52 11.34 24.89
N GLU A 698 16.37 10.33 24.89
CA GLU A 698 16.95 9.76 23.69
C GLU A 698 17.24 8.26 23.86
N LEU A 699 16.97 7.50 22.81
CA LEU A 699 17.37 6.10 22.69
C LEU A 699 18.36 5.99 21.53
N SER A 700 19.57 5.52 21.82
CA SER A 700 20.64 5.31 20.84
C SER A 700 20.90 3.81 20.66
N VAL A 701 21.02 3.36 19.42
CA VAL A 701 21.23 1.97 19.02
C VAL A 701 22.41 1.90 18.07
N GLU A 702 23.47 1.24 18.51
CA GLU A 702 24.66 0.97 17.71
C GLU A 702 24.57 -0.45 17.15
N VAL A 703 24.49 -0.58 15.83
CA VAL A 703 24.39 -1.89 15.16
C VAL A 703 24.88 -1.80 13.72
N TYR A 704 25.59 -2.83 13.24
CA TYR A 704 26.17 -2.84 11.88
C TYR A 704 27.07 -1.64 11.53
N GLY A 705 27.69 -1.01 12.54
CA GLY A 705 28.49 0.21 12.37
C GLY A 705 27.67 1.49 12.19
N LEU A 706 26.35 1.40 12.29
CA LEU A 706 25.43 2.54 12.31
C LEU A 706 25.12 2.96 13.74
N THR A 707 24.94 4.25 13.96
CA THR A 707 24.40 4.82 15.20
C THR A 707 23.01 5.39 14.94
N LEU A 708 21.96 4.69 15.36
CA LEU A 708 20.57 5.12 15.23
C LEU A 708 20.11 5.82 16.50
N THR A 709 19.49 6.99 16.37
CA THR A 709 19.09 7.83 17.48
C THR A 709 17.61 8.19 17.36
N LEU A 710 16.84 7.89 18.40
CA LEU A 710 15.40 8.15 18.51
C LEU A 710 15.15 9.14 19.65
N THR A 711 14.81 10.37 19.31
CA THR A 711 14.55 11.44 20.28
C THR A 711 13.09 11.46 20.73
N ARG A 712 12.87 11.71 22.02
CA ARG A 712 11.56 11.86 22.65
C ARG A 712 10.65 12.81 21.86
N GLY A 713 9.41 12.41 21.64
CA GLY A 713 8.38 13.23 20.98
C GLY A 713 8.54 13.44 19.47
N LYS A 714 9.68 13.06 18.86
CA LYS A 714 9.87 13.13 17.40
C LYS A 714 9.30 11.89 16.73
N ARG A 715 8.09 12.02 16.16
CA ARG A 715 7.40 10.92 15.46
C ARG A 715 7.78 10.89 13.98
N GLY A 716 7.82 9.69 13.41
CA GLY A 716 8.07 9.50 11.98
C GLY A 716 9.50 9.80 11.52
N GLU A 717 10.46 9.86 12.45
CA GLU A 717 11.85 10.23 12.17
C GLU A 717 12.81 9.36 13.00
N VAL A 718 13.98 9.05 12.43
CA VAL A 718 15.14 8.45 13.11
C VAL A 718 16.41 9.12 12.60
N THR A 719 17.36 9.44 13.47
CA THR A 719 18.67 9.95 13.06
C THR A 719 19.65 8.78 12.92
N VAL A 720 20.33 8.65 11.79
CA VAL A 720 21.33 7.62 11.50
C VAL A 720 22.66 8.33 11.22
N ASP A 721 23.69 8.06 12.02
CA ASP A 721 25.03 8.68 11.88
C ASP A 721 24.98 10.22 11.77
N SER A 722 24.14 10.85 12.60
CA SER A 722 23.87 12.30 12.63
C SER A 722 23.03 12.85 11.46
N ILE A 723 22.50 12.02 10.59
CA ILE A 723 21.61 12.39 9.48
C ILE A 723 20.17 11.98 9.81
N SER A 724 19.22 12.90 9.69
CA SER A 724 17.81 12.61 9.93
C SER A 724 17.17 11.86 8.74
N HIS A 725 16.46 10.77 9.03
CA HIS A 725 15.69 9.98 8.08
C HIS A 725 14.21 9.92 8.50
N HIS A 726 13.30 10.03 7.54
CA HIS A 726 11.89 9.75 7.78
C HIS A 726 11.63 8.24 7.84
N LEU A 727 10.70 7.83 8.70
CA LEU A 727 10.27 6.45 8.81
C LEU A 727 9.23 6.11 7.73
N PRO A 728 9.29 4.91 7.12
CA PRO A 728 10.21 3.82 7.43
C PRO A 728 11.63 4.02 6.88
N ALA A 729 12.64 3.69 7.69
CA ALA A 729 14.04 3.73 7.29
C ALA A 729 14.56 2.30 7.13
N ILE A 730 15.00 1.96 5.91
CA ILE A 730 15.59 0.65 5.56
C ILE A 730 17.10 0.89 5.35
N LEU A 731 17.91 0.32 6.23
CA LEU A 731 19.34 0.61 6.34
C LEU A 731 20.15 -0.67 6.20
N SER A 732 21.43 -0.53 5.84
CA SER A 732 22.37 -1.64 5.65
C SER A 732 21.80 -2.77 4.76
N GLU A 733 21.28 -2.43 3.58
CA GLU A 733 20.67 -3.39 2.63
C GLU A 733 19.47 -4.16 3.22
N GLY A 734 18.72 -3.52 4.13
CA GLY A 734 17.55 -4.10 4.78
C GLY A 734 17.85 -4.96 6.00
N ARG A 735 19.12 -5.00 6.43
CA ARG A 735 19.54 -5.66 7.69
C ARG A 735 19.09 -4.91 8.93
N VAL A 736 18.79 -3.61 8.82
CA VAL A 736 18.18 -2.80 9.88
C VAL A 736 16.97 -2.10 9.30
N GLN A 737 15.83 -2.23 9.97
CA GLN A 737 14.58 -1.62 9.55
C GLN A 737 13.96 -0.86 10.73
N VAL A 738 13.59 0.38 10.50
CA VAL A 738 12.97 1.24 11.50
C VAL A 738 11.61 1.68 10.99
N HIS A 739 10.56 1.43 11.76
CA HIS A 739 9.17 1.68 11.39
C HIS A 739 8.43 2.48 12.47
N GLN A 740 7.48 3.31 12.06
CA GLN A 740 6.51 3.87 13.00
C GLN A 740 5.55 2.74 13.44
N HIS A 741 5.43 2.51 14.74
CA HIS A 741 4.54 1.49 15.31
C HIS A 741 3.64 2.10 16.38
N GLY A 742 2.36 2.31 16.04
CA GLY A 742 1.43 3.06 16.88
C GLY A 742 1.93 4.47 17.19
N ALA A 743 1.99 4.83 18.47
CA ALA A 743 2.50 6.12 18.93
C ALA A 743 4.04 6.18 19.04
N GLY A 744 4.73 5.05 18.86
CA GLY A 744 6.16 4.89 19.04
C GLY A 744 6.88 4.37 17.78
N VAL A 745 8.07 3.82 17.97
CA VAL A 745 8.96 3.33 16.90
C VAL A 745 9.37 1.89 17.18
N LEU A 746 9.47 1.11 16.10
CA LEU A 746 9.92 -0.28 16.07
C LEU A 746 11.20 -0.37 15.24
N LEU A 747 12.30 -0.80 15.84
CA LEU A 747 13.56 -1.11 15.16
C LEU A 747 13.76 -2.62 15.14
N GLN A 748 14.09 -3.16 13.98
CA GLN A 748 14.27 -4.59 13.74
C GLN A 748 15.58 -4.84 13.01
N THR A 749 16.26 -5.92 13.36
CA THR A 749 17.43 -6.41 12.62
C THR A 749 17.18 -7.79 12.03
N ASP A 750 17.95 -8.14 10.99
CA ASP A 750 17.95 -9.46 10.36
C ASP A 750 18.37 -10.60 11.28
N PHE A 751 19.16 -10.32 12.33
CA PHE A 751 19.54 -11.30 13.35
C PHE A 751 18.54 -11.43 14.51
N GLY A 752 17.39 -10.73 14.44
CA GLY A 752 16.29 -10.89 15.38
C GLY A 752 16.29 -9.95 16.58
N LEU A 753 17.14 -8.91 16.62
CA LEU A 753 17.03 -7.85 17.63
C LEU A 753 15.81 -6.99 17.32
N LEU A 754 14.96 -6.82 18.33
CA LEU A 754 13.72 -6.06 18.26
C LEU A 754 13.72 -5.00 19.36
N ILE A 755 13.65 -3.72 18.98
CA ILE A 755 13.59 -2.62 19.94
C ILE A 755 12.30 -1.84 19.69
N ARG A 756 11.51 -1.68 20.75
CA ARG A 756 10.31 -0.83 20.73
C ARG A 756 10.53 0.34 21.67
N TYR A 757 10.18 1.52 21.22
CA TYR A 757 10.23 2.73 22.02
C TYR A 757 8.97 3.55 21.82
N ASP A 758 8.28 3.90 22.90
CA ASP A 758 7.06 4.72 22.85
C ASP A 758 7.32 6.22 22.58
N LEU A 759 8.57 6.60 22.31
CA LEU A 759 9.05 7.98 22.15
C LEU A 759 8.83 8.84 23.40
N LEU A 760 8.73 8.22 24.58
CA LEU A 760 8.42 8.91 25.83
C LEU A 760 9.19 8.38 27.06
N HIS A 761 8.95 7.12 27.46
CA HIS A 761 9.44 6.57 28.73
C HIS A 761 9.48 5.04 28.80
N HIS A 762 9.03 4.32 27.76
CA HIS A 762 8.97 2.86 27.74
C HIS A 762 9.77 2.30 26.57
N VAL A 763 10.80 1.53 26.87
CA VAL A 763 11.65 0.81 25.91
C VAL A 763 11.62 -0.67 26.22
N THR A 764 11.42 -1.49 25.19
CA THR A 764 11.63 -2.94 25.27
C THR A 764 12.73 -3.35 24.31
N VAL A 765 13.69 -4.12 24.82
CA VAL A 765 14.72 -4.78 24.02
C VAL A 765 14.42 -6.27 24.02
N THR A 766 14.21 -6.84 22.85
CA THR A 766 13.91 -8.26 22.69
C THR A 766 14.95 -8.92 21.78
N VAL A 767 15.48 -10.04 22.23
CA VAL A 767 16.59 -10.76 21.59
C VAL A 767 16.28 -12.26 21.48
N PRO A 768 16.78 -12.95 20.45
CA PRO A 768 16.61 -14.39 20.34
C PRO A 768 17.49 -15.14 21.35
N GLN A 769 17.13 -16.40 21.64
CA GLN A 769 17.88 -17.29 22.54
C GLN A 769 19.36 -17.45 22.15
N SER A 770 19.74 -17.21 20.89
CA SER A 770 21.15 -17.22 20.47
C SER A 770 22.02 -16.19 21.20
N TYR A 771 21.44 -15.22 21.90
CA TYR A 771 22.14 -14.28 22.76
C TYR A 771 22.22 -14.70 24.24
N GLN A 772 21.74 -15.89 24.60
CA GLN A 772 21.71 -16.37 25.98
C GLN A 772 23.15 -16.47 26.53
N GLY A 773 23.44 -15.75 27.62
CA GLY A 773 24.77 -15.67 28.24
C GLY A 773 25.79 -14.83 27.46
N HIS A 774 25.37 -14.08 26.44
CA HIS A 774 26.22 -13.24 25.60
C HIS A 774 25.96 -11.72 25.75
N LEU A 775 25.08 -11.35 26.67
CA LEU A 775 24.67 -9.97 26.88
C LEU A 775 25.23 -9.38 28.16
N CYS A 776 25.40 -8.07 28.12
CA CYS A 776 25.95 -7.23 29.17
C CYS A 776 25.11 -5.95 29.25
N GLY A 777 25.10 -5.26 30.40
CA GLY A 777 24.34 -4.02 30.59
C GLY A 777 23.29 -4.12 31.70
N LEU A 778 22.49 -3.06 31.84
CA LEU A 778 21.42 -3.01 32.86
C LEU A 778 20.37 -4.12 32.71
N CYS A 779 20.21 -4.66 31.51
CA CYS A 779 19.30 -5.76 31.21
C CYS A 779 19.81 -7.13 31.67
N GLY A 780 20.97 -7.22 32.31
CA GLY A 780 21.55 -8.47 32.80
C GLY A 780 22.21 -9.27 31.68
N ASN A 781 22.53 -10.54 31.98
CA ASN A 781 23.33 -11.40 31.10
C ASN A 781 22.52 -12.42 30.28
N TYR A 782 21.21 -12.45 30.50
CA TYR A 782 20.26 -13.34 29.82
C TYR A 782 20.70 -14.80 29.88
N ASN A 783 20.93 -15.36 31.06
CA ASN A 783 21.36 -16.76 31.22
C ASN A 783 20.31 -17.65 31.90
N GLY A 784 19.14 -17.09 32.22
CA GLY A 784 18.05 -17.71 32.96
C GLY A 784 18.17 -17.60 34.48
N ARG A 785 19.13 -16.84 35.02
CA ARG A 785 19.39 -16.72 36.46
C ARG A 785 19.31 -15.26 36.92
N ARG A 786 18.18 -14.94 37.53
CA ARG A 786 17.90 -13.59 38.10
C ARG A 786 18.90 -13.11 39.17
N ARG A 787 19.66 -14.01 39.81
CA ARG A 787 20.50 -13.66 40.96
C ARG A 787 21.83 -13.01 40.55
N ASP A 788 22.27 -13.23 39.31
CA ASP A 788 23.50 -12.70 38.74
C ASP A 788 23.27 -11.68 37.63
N ASP A 789 22.09 -11.03 37.59
CA ASP A 789 21.87 -9.95 36.63
C ASP A 789 22.61 -8.65 37.01
N PHE A 790 23.02 -8.50 38.26
CA PHE A 790 23.80 -7.34 38.72
C PHE A 790 25.31 -7.51 38.53
N LEU A 791 25.73 -7.93 37.33
CA LEU A 791 27.15 -8.02 36.99
C LEU A 791 27.69 -6.66 36.54
N LEU A 792 28.78 -6.24 37.17
CA LEU A 792 29.56 -5.08 36.75
C LEU A 792 30.27 -5.39 35.40
N PRO A 793 30.72 -4.37 34.63
CA PRO A 793 31.44 -4.60 33.38
C PRO A 793 32.67 -5.53 33.50
N GLY A 794 33.28 -5.61 34.69
CA GLY A 794 34.37 -6.55 35.01
C GLY A 794 33.94 -7.96 35.44
N GLY A 795 32.65 -8.31 35.35
CA GLY A 795 32.11 -9.63 35.68
C GLY A 795 31.93 -9.91 37.18
N GLN A 796 32.08 -8.91 38.04
CA GLN A 796 31.85 -9.04 39.49
C GLN A 796 30.39 -8.76 39.84
N GLN A 797 29.84 -9.50 40.80
CA GLN A 797 28.48 -9.27 41.29
C GLN A 797 28.43 -7.99 42.15
N ALA A 798 27.56 -7.04 41.79
CA ALA A 798 27.29 -5.87 42.60
C ALA A 798 26.44 -6.23 43.82
N ARG A 799 26.67 -5.50 44.93
CA ARG A 799 25.96 -5.71 46.20
C ARG A 799 24.52 -5.19 46.19
N ASP A 800 24.22 -4.22 45.33
CA ASP A 800 22.93 -3.55 45.24
C ASP A 800 22.75 -2.91 43.85
N ALA A 801 21.51 -2.52 43.54
CA ALA A 801 21.16 -1.91 42.26
C ALA A 801 21.88 -0.57 42.03
N VAL A 802 22.17 0.20 43.08
CA VAL A 802 22.80 1.53 42.94
C VAL A 802 24.24 1.41 42.48
N VAL A 803 25.00 0.49 43.07
CA VAL A 803 26.37 0.16 42.65
C VAL A 803 26.37 -0.42 41.24
N PHE A 804 25.42 -1.30 40.92
CA PHE A 804 25.25 -1.87 39.58
C PHE A 804 24.97 -0.79 38.54
N GLY A 805 23.95 0.05 38.75
CA GLY A 805 23.57 1.10 37.84
C GLY A 805 24.66 2.15 37.62
N SER A 806 25.43 2.43 38.67
CA SER A 806 26.56 3.38 38.57
C SER A 806 27.67 2.90 37.65
N ALA A 807 27.87 1.59 37.52
CA ALA A 807 28.91 1.02 36.68
C ALA A 807 28.56 0.95 35.19
N TRP A 808 27.29 1.16 34.83
CA TRP A 808 26.80 1.08 33.44
C TRP A 808 26.48 2.46 32.83
N LYS A 809 27.03 3.54 33.39
CA LYS A 809 26.91 4.90 32.86
C LYS A 809 27.83 5.14 31.67
N THR A 810 27.39 5.95 30.70
CA THR A 810 28.16 6.24 29.48
C THR A 810 28.72 7.66 29.39
N SER A 811 28.41 8.56 30.34
CA SER A 811 28.91 9.94 30.38
C SER A 811 29.23 10.39 31.82
N GLU A 812 30.37 11.05 32.02
CA GLU A 812 30.85 11.48 33.34
C GLU A 812 30.52 12.96 33.69
N VAL A 813 30.03 13.77 32.74
CA VAL A 813 30.13 15.24 32.87
C VAL A 813 28.94 15.93 33.55
N SER A 814 27.80 15.27 33.81
CA SER A 814 26.65 15.90 34.49
C SER A 814 25.67 14.93 35.17
N CYS A 815 26.18 13.82 35.69
CA CYS A 815 25.37 12.83 36.39
C CYS A 815 25.17 13.17 37.88
N SER A 816 23.92 13.38 38.31
CA SER A 816 23.57 13.48 39.74
C SER A 816 23.08 12.11 40.23
N ASP A 817 23.86 11.51 41.13
CA ASP A 817 23.66 10.13 41.60
C ASP A 817 22.77 9.95 42.82
N ASP A 818 22.19 11.01 43.34
CA ASP A 818 21.33 10.89 44.51
C ASP A 818 20.29 12.00 44.54
N CYS A 819 19.05 11.62 44.84
CA CYS A 819 18.32 12.43 45.80
C CYS A 819 18.97 12.13 47.14
N SER A 820 19.48 13.14 47.85
CA SER A 820 19.94 12.97 49.22
C SER A 820 18.86 12.20 50.00
N LYS A 821 19.26 11.25 50.85
CA LYS A 821 18.33 10.38 51.61
C LYS A 821 17.24 11.13 52.41
N GLU A 822 17.34 12.45 52.51
CA GLU A 822 16.38 13.36 53.16
C GLU A 822 15.39 14.05 52.18
N ASP A 823 15.63 14.04 50.85
CA ASP A 823 14.82 14.73 49.82
C ASP A 823 14.29 13.81 48.69
N CYS A 824 14.47 12.50 48.79
CA CYS A 824 13.78 11.59 47.87
C CYS A 824 12.27 11.64 48.18
N PRO A 825 11.39 11.97 47.23
CA PRO A 825 9.95 11.92 47.46
C PRO A 825 9.53 10.49 47.81
N VAL A 826 9.25 10.26 49.10
CA VAL A 826 8.68 9.01 49.60
C VAL A 826 7.16 9.11 49.42
N CYS A 827 6.58 8.11 48.77
CA CYS A 827 5.14 8.03 48.68
C CYS A 827 4.55 7.72 50.05
N ALA A 828 3.85 8.67 50.66
CA ALA A 828 3.15 8.43 51.93
C ALA A 828 2.15 7.27 51.76
N GLU A 829 2.09 6.35 52.74
CA GLU A 829 1.25 5.14 52.68
C GLU A 829 -0.23 5.46 52.40
N GLU A 830 -0.70 6.60 52.91
CA GLU A 830 -2.05 7.12 52.69
C GLU A 830 -2.35 7.42 51.21
N LYS A 831 -1.36 7.92 50.45
CA LYS A 831 -1.49 8.17 49.01
C LYS A 831 -1.42 6.86 48.22
N VAL A 832 -0.54 5.95 48.62
CA VAL A 832 -0.45 4.61 48.01
C VAL A 832 -1.81 3.90 48.09
N ALA A 833 -2.46 3.92 49.25
CA ALA A 833 -3.78 3.30 49.45
C ALA A 833 -4.87 3.84 48.50
N VAL A 834 -4.76 5.10 48.05
CA VAL A 834 -5.67 5.68 47.04
C VAL A 834 -5.29 5.24 45.63
N LEU A 835 -4.00 5.31 45.27
CA LEU A 835 -3.51 4.98 43.92
C LEU A 835 -3.59 3.48 43.58
N GLN A 836 -3.69 2.61 44.59
CA GLN A 836 -3.92 1.17 44.43
C GLN A 836 -5.35 0.81 44.03
N LYS A 837 -6.30 1.75 44.08
CA LYS A 837 -7.70 1.48 43.72
C LYS A 837 -7.88 1.26 42.19
N PRO A 838 -8.94 0.56 41.75
CA PRO A 838 -9.20 0.26 40.34
C PRO A 838 -9.34 1.49 39.42
N ASN A 839 -9.66 2.66 39.97
CA ASN A 839 -9.73 3.93 39.24
C ASN A 839 -8.37 4.63 39.09
N TYR A 840 -7.28 3.94 39.44
CA TYR A 840 -5.89 4.37 39.27
C TYR A 840 -5.06 3.17 38.78
N CYS A 841 -3.96 2.84 39.44
CA CYS A 841 -3.08 1.75 39.04
C CYS A 841 -3.69 0.37 39.29
N GLY A 842 -4.66 0.26 40.22
CA GLY A 842 -5.34 -0.99 40.54
C GLY A 842 -6.04 -1.65 39.36
N ILE A 843 -6.37 -0.91 38.29
CA ILE A 843 -6.97 -1.48 37.08
C ILE A 843 -6.12 -2.60 36.46
N LEU A 844 -4.79 -2.52 36.65
CA LEU A 844 -3.83 -3.48 36.11
C LEU A 844 -3.90 -4.85 36.78
N THR A 845 -4.52 -4.96 37.96
CA THR A 845 -4.52 -6.19 38.77
C THR A 845 -5.91 -6.76 39.01
N VAL A 846 -6.98 -6.13 38.51
CA VAL A 846 -8.37 -6.61 38.69
C VAL A 846 -8.58 -7.91 37.89
N PRO A 847 -8.83 -9.07 38.54
CA PRO A 847 -8.92 -10.36 37.84
C PRO A 847 -10.01 -10.42 36.76
N GLU A 848 -11.18 -9.86 37.04
CA GLU A 848 -12.30 -9.72 36.09
C GLU A 848 -12.33 -8.32 35.44
N GLY A 849 -11.16 -7.73 35.25
CA GLY A 849 -10.96 -6.41 34.67
C GLY A 849 -10.53 -6.48 33.20
N PRO A 850 -10.31 -5.32 32.54
CA PRO A 850 -10.01 -5.29 31.11
C PRO A 850 -8.69 -5.95 30.72
N PHE A 851 -7.81 -6.21 31.69
CA PHE A 851 -6.55 -6.91 31.52
C PHE A 851 -6.55 -8.34 32.09
N GLY A 852 -7.69 -8.84 32.59
CA GLY A 852 -7.79 -10.17 33.21
C GLY A 852 -7.30 -11.30 32.30
N SER A 853 -7.61 -11.19 30.99
CA SER A 853 -7.11 -12.11 29.96
C SER A 853 -5.59 -12.09 29.78
N CYS A 854 -4.88 -11.10 30.31
CA CYS A 854 -3.43 -10.95 30.18
C CYS A 854 -2.65 -11.43 31.41
N HIS A 855 -3.27 -11.49 32.60
CA HIS A 855 -2.55 -11.77 33.86
C HIS A 855 -1.82 -13.13 33.88
N HIS A 856 -2.31 -14.11 33.12
CA HIS A 856 -1.69 -15.44 33.01
C HIS A 856 -0.57 -15.50 31.96
N VAL A 857 -0.45 -14.47 31.12
CA VAL A 857 0.58 -14.34 30.09
C VAL A 857 1.69 -13.38 30.54
N ILE A 858 1.32 -12.25 31.14
CA ILE A 858 2.24 -11.26 31.69
C ILE A 858 1.78 -10.89 33.11
N ASP A 859 2.63 -11.12 34.10
CA ASP A 859 2.37 -10.75 35.49
C ASP A 859 2.25 -9.21 35.64
N PRO A 860 1.09 -8.68 36.07
CA PRO A 860 0.89 -7.24 36.22
C PRO A 860 1.68 -6.63 37.38
N THR A 861 2.26 -7.43 38.28
CA THR A 861 2.85 -6.96 39.55
C THR A 861 3.90 -5.87 39.34
N SER A 862 4.82 -6.05 38.39
CA SER A 862 5.89 -5.07 38.13
C SER A 862 5.34 -3.76 37.53
N TYR A 863 4.41 -3.86 36.57
CA TYR A 863 3.75 -2.71 35.95
C TYR A 863 2.88 -1.94 36.94
N PHE A 864 2.22 -2.66 37.85
CA PHE A 864 1.44 -2.07 38.94
C PHE A 864 2.34 -1.27 39.91
N GLN A 865 3.46 -1.82 40.35
CA GLN A 865 4.40 -1.12 41.22
C GLN A 865 5.02 0.11 40.54
N ALA A 866 5.38 -0.01 39.25
CA ALA A 866 5.85 1.11 38.45
C ALA A 866 4.80 2.23 38.34
N CYS A 867 3.55 1.86 38.06
CA CYS A 867 2.43 2.80 38.01
C CYS A 867 2.24 3.53 39.34
N LEU A 868 2.21 2.81 40.47
CA LEU A 868 2.01 3.42 41.79
C LEU A 868 3.09 4.45 42.10
N HIS A 869 4.34 4.08 41.83
CA HIS A 869 5.47 4.93 42.11
C HIS A 869 5.48 6.18 41.20
N ASP A 870 5.37 6.00 39.89
CA ASP A 870 5.40 7.11 38.92
C ASP A 870 4.21 8.07 39.14
N LEU A 871 3.03 7.52 39.40
CA LEU A 871 1.84 8.32 39.68
C LEU A 871 1.94 9.05 41.02
N CYS A 872 2.62 8.48 42.02
CA CYS A 872 2.85 9.16 43.27
C CYS A 872 3.83 10.33 43.14
N LEU A 873 4.91 10.15 42.40
CA LEU A 873 5.84 11.24 42.05
C LEU A 873 5.17 12.34 41.23
N ALA A 874 4.23 11.95 40.37
CA ALA A 874 3.42 12.87 39.59
C ALA A 874 2.22 13.46 40.37
N GLU A 875 2.13 13.23 41.69
CA GLU A 875 1.04 13.72 42.55
C GLU A 875 -0.37 13.37 42.04
N GLY A 876 -0.52 12.19 41.41
CA GLY A 876 -1.81 11.72 40.88
C GLY A 876 -2.14 12.22 39.48
N ASP A 877 -1.17 12.73 38.71
CA ASP A 877 -1.39 13.19 37.34
C ASP A 877 -1.99 12.09 36.45
N THR A 878 -3.21 12.35 35.98
CA THR A 878 -3.96 11.44 35.12
C THR A 878 -3.25 11.10 33.80
N HIS A 879 -2.42 11.99 33.24
CA HIS A 879 -1.66 11.70 32.04
C HIS A 879 -0.59 10.63 32.30
N VAL A 880 0.10 10.72 33.43
CA VAL A 880 1.11 9.74 33.87
C VAL A 880 0.46 8.39 34.16
N LEU A 881 -0.69 8.40 34.86
CA LEU A 881 -1.50 7.19 35.08
C LEU A 881 -1.82 6.48 33.76
N CYS A 882 -2.33 7.22 32.78
CA CYS A 882 -2.79 6.65 31.51
C CYS A 882 -1.66 6.23 30.58
N GLN A 883 -0.46 6.78 30.78
CA GLN A 883 0.75 6.33 30.11
C GLN A 883 1.25 5.04 30.72
N SER A 884 1.30 4.96 32.04
CA SER A 884 1.71 3.75 32.76
C SER A 884 0.79 2.56 32.44
N ILE A 885 -0.54 2.77 32.42
CA ILE A 885 -1.49 1.72 32.00
C ILE A 885 -1.32 1.33 30.52
N GLN A 886 -1.00 2.29 29.65
CA GLN A 886 -0.76 2.02 28.23
C GLN A 886 0.44 1.10 28.01
N SER A 887 1.47 1.16 28.86
CA SER A 887 2.64 0.28 28.79
C SER A 887 2.27 -1.19 29.04
N TYR A 888 1.45 -1.47 30.07
CA TYR A 888 0.97 -2.84 30.30
C TYR A 888 0.01 -3.30 29.20
N ALA A 889 -0.89 -2.42 28.75
CA ALA A 889 -1.80 -2.72 27.65
C ALA A 889 -1.05 -3.10 26.36
N ALA A 890 0.03 -2.39 26.04
CA ALA A 890 0.88 -2.68 24.88
C ALA A 890 1.58 -4.03 25.05
N ALA A 891 2.16 -4.32 26.23
CA ALA A 891 2.80 -5.60 26.50
C ALA A 891 1.83 -6.79 26.34
N CYS A 892 0.59 -6.65 26.83
CA CYS A 892 -0.46 -7.66 26.65
C CYS A 892 -0.84 -7.89 25.18
N GLN A 893 -1.02 -6.81 24.43
CA GLN A 893 -1.32 -6.88 23.00
C GLN A 893 -0.18 -7.52 22.21
N ASP A 894 1.07 -7.21 22.58
CA ASP A 894 2.27 -7.77 21.97
C ASP A 894 2.41 -9.27 22.25
N ALA A 895 1.96 -9.74 23.42
CA ALA A 895 1.86 -11.16 23.73
C ALA A 895 0.69 -11.87 23.03
N GLY A 896 -0.03 -11.18 22.13
CA GLY A 896 -1.14 -11.73 21.35
C GLY A 896 -2.44 -11.87 22.14
N VAL A 897 -2.54 -11.22 23.32
CA VAL A 897 -3.73 -11.26 24.15
C VAL A 897 -4.72 -10.19 23.71
N ILE A 898 -5.96 -10.61 23.43
CA ILE A 898 -7.07 -9.69 23.22
C ILE A 898 -7.51 -9.15 24.58
N ILE A 899 -7.28 -7.86 24.82
CA ILE A 899 -7.69 -7.13 26.04
C ILE A 899 -8.97 -6.35 25.81
N GLU A 900 -9.79 -6.17 26.84
CA GLU A 900 -11.02 -5.39 26.73
C GLU A 900 -10.74 -3.87 26.70
N ALA A 901 -11.75 -3.08 26.33
CA ALA A 901 -11.64 -1.63 26.29
C ALA A 901 -11.45 -1.02 27.69
N TRP A 902 -10.23 -0.59 27.99
CA TRP A 902 -9.87 0.02 29.29
C TRP A 902 -9.95 1.55 29.32
N ARG A 903 -9.91 2.23 28.16
CA ARG A 903 -10.07 3.70 28.07
C ARG A 903 -11.55 4.08 27.97
N ARG A 904 -12.00 5.03 28.79
CA ARG A 904 -13.38 5.53 28.82
C ARG A 904 -13.41 7.07 28.86
N PRO A 905 -14.51 7.75 28.48
CA PRO A 905 -14.57 9.22 28.50
C PRO A 905 -14.22 9.86 29.85
N SER A 906 -14.51 9.17 30.95
CA SER A 906 -14.19 9.58 32.33
C SER A 906 -12.85 9.06 32.86
N PHE A 907 -12.17 8.17 32.13
CA PHE A 907 -10.96 7.49 32.59
C PHE A 907 -9.98 7.27 31.44
N CYS A 908 -8.85 7.98 31.48
CA CYS A 908 -7.84 7.94 30.42
C CYS A 908 -8.34 8.35 29.03
N ARG A 909 -9.18 9.39 29.01
CA ARG A 909 -9.65 10.12 27.83
C ARG A 909 -8.47 10.53 26.96
N LYS A 910 -8.53 10.20 25.66
CA LYS A 910 -7.56 10.73 24.68
C LYS A 910 -7.79 12.25 24.56
N ARG A 911 -6.88 13.07 25.13
CA ARG A 911 -6.89 14.52 24.90
C ARG A 911 -6.20 14.82 23.56
N GLY A 912 -6.90 15.49 22.65
CA GLY A 912 -6.25 16.36 21.68
C GLY A 912 -5.94 17.70 22.36
N SER A 913 -4.76 18.28 22.12
CA SER A 913 -4.49 19.72 22.32
C SER A 913 -5.41 20.49 21.37
N TRP A 914 -6.31 21.40 21.75
CA TRP A 914 -6.19 22.53 22.67
C TRP A 914 -7.54 22.82 23.34
N GLY A 915 -7.51 23.49 24.50
CA GLY A 915 -8.65 23.72 25.37
C GLY A 915 -9.45 25.00 25.10
N GLY A 916 -10.73 24.93 25.43
CA GLY A 916 -11.63 26.05 25.74
C GLY A 916 -12.61 25.54 26.80
N LYS A 917 -12.73 26.27 27.92
CA LYS A 917 -13.58 25.91 29.06
C LYS A 917 -15.02 26.32 28.75
N ASP A 918 -15.94 25.37 28.69
CA ASP A 918 -17.38 25.63 28.87
C ASP A 918 -17.99 24.56 29.82
N PRO A 919 -18.90 24.95 30.74
CA PRO A 919 -19.53 24.04 31.70
C PRO A 919 -20.69 23.24 31.08
N PRO A 920 -21.14 22.13 31.71
CA PRO A 920 -22.10 21.21 31.09
C PRO A 920 -23.55 21.73 31.20
N CYS A 921 -24.31 21.62 30.11
CA CYS A 921 -25.78 21.70 30.14
C CYS A 921 -26.40 20.28 30.21
N PRO A 922 -27.47 20.06 31.00
CA PRO A 922 -28.09 18.77 31.27
C PRO A 922 -29.22 18.43 30.28
N GLY A 923 -29.48 17.14 30.04
CA GLY A 923 -30.70 16.73 29.32
C GLY A 923 -30.80 15.27 28.89
N SER A 924 -31.37 14.43 29.77
CA SER A 924 -32.29 13.29 29.45
C SER A 924 -31.70 11.97 28.90
N PRO A 925 -32.43 10.84 28.98
CA PRO A 925 -32.66 10.04 30.19
C PRO A 925 -32.13 8.59 30.04
N ILE A 926 -31.73 7.97 31.15
CA ILE A 926 -31.43 6.53 31.24
C ILE A 926 -32.69 5.79 31.72
N PRO A 927 -33.06 4.63 31.14
CA PRO A 927 -34.17 3.83 31.65
C PRO A 927 -33.78 3.14 32.97
N THR A 928 -34.71 3.23 33.92
CA THR A 928 -34.69 2.69 35.28
C THR A 928 -34.69 1.16 35.35
N GLY A 929 -33.93 0.62 36.31
CA GLY A 929 -34.15 -0.71 36.87
C GLY A 929 -33.19 -1.06 38.02
N LEU A 930 -33.66 -0.86 39.27
CA LEU A 930 -33.27 -1.54 40.54
C LEU A 930 -31.82 -1.29 41.05
N LEU A 931 -31.48 -0.91 42.30
CA LEU A 931 -32.14 -0.88 43.62
C LEU A 931 -31.41 0.14 44.55
N GLU A 932 -32.22 0.79 45.40
CA GLU A 932 -32.05 1.20 46.81
C GLU A 932 -30.90 2.10 47.35
N GLU A 933 -31.39 3.25 47.89
CA GLU A 933 -31.08 3.96 49.14
C GLU A 933 -29.63 4.30 49.52
N PHE A 934 -29.32 5.61 49.57
CA PHE A 934 -28.98 6.35 50.80
C PHE A 934 -28.90 7.86 50.50
N THR A 935 -29.82 8.65 51.06
CA THR A 935 -29.79 10.12 51.10
C THR A 935 -28.95 10.63 52.27
N ILE A 936 -27.99 11.54 52.04
CA ILE A 936 -27.60 12.58 53.01
C ILE A 936 -27.30 13.90 52.24
N SER A 937 -27.96 14.95 52.70
CA SER A 937 -27.91 16.38 52.32
C SER A 937 -26.76 17.15 52.98
N PHE A 938 -26.38 18.32 52.42
CA PHE A 938 -26.05 19.63 53.05
C PHE A 938 -25.36 20.51 51.97
N GLU A 939 -26.00 21.54 51.42
CA GLU A 939 -26.07 22.96 51.87
C GLU A 939 -24.71 23.68 52.01
N GLY A 940 -24.60 24.89 51.42
CA GLY A 940 -23.79 25.96 52.02
C GLY A 940 -22.86 26.80 51.13
N THR A 941 -23.41 27.90 50.60
CA THR A 941 -22.86 29.28 50.64
C THR A 941 -21.59 29.74 49.89
N SER A 942 -21.86 30.72 49.00
CA SER A 942 -21.13 31.94 48.56
C SER A 942 -19.82 32.38 49.23
N TRP A 943 -18.94 33.07 48.46
CA TRP A 943 -18.76 34.54 48.46
C TRP A 943 -17.59 35.00 47.54
N LEU A 944 -17.79 36.15 46.86
CA LEU A 944 -16.89 37.28 46.46
C LEU A 944 -15.46 36.96 45.94
N GLY A 945 -14.94 37.50 44.83
CA GLY A 945 -15.21 38.76 44.13
C GLY A 945 -14.14 39.81 44.47
N VAL A 946 -13.15 40.04 43.60
CA VAL A 946 -12.38 41.31 43.46
C VAL A 946 -11.75 41.36 42.05
N GLY A 947 -11.93 42.48 41.34
CA GLY A 947 -11.21 42.82 40.10
C GLY A 947 -10.18 43.94 40.31
N ALA A 948 -9.27 44.11 39.33
CA ALA A 948 -8.51 45.33 39.00
C ALA A 948 -7.70 45.02 37.71
N ASP A 949 -8.08 45.56 36.55
CA ASP A 949 -7.73 46.87 35.95
C ASP A 949 -6.38 46.85 35.18
N PRO A 950 -6.35 47.18 33.87
CA PRO A 950 -5.17 47.12 33.01
C PRO A 950 -4.50 48.50 32.84
N SER A 951 -3.34 48.50 32.16
CA SER A 951 -2.62 49.64 31.56
C SER A 951 -1.34 50.09 32.26
N ARG A 952 -0.18 49.85 31.62
CA ARG A 952 0.86 50.83 31.19
C ARG A 952 2.18 50.07 30.86
N TRP A 953 3.05 50.40 29.89
CA TRP A 953 3.19 51.44 28.86
C TRP A 953 4.31 50.99 27.86
N HIS A 954 4.01 51.11 26.56
CA HIS A 954 4.82 51.75 25.48
C HIS A 954 6.19 51.23 24.99
N GLY A 955 6.25 51.06 23.65
CA GLY A 955 7.17 51.84 22.80
C GLY A 955 8.07 51.05 21.84
N GLY A 956 7.84 51.17 20.52
CA GLY A 956 8.87 50.95 19.49
C GLY A 956 8.38 50.28 18.21
N GLY A 957 7.94 51.06 17.22
CA GLY A 957 7.54 50.58 15.90
C GLY A 957 8.69 50.34 14.92
N ARG A 958 8.53 49.32 14.07
CA ARG A 958 8.89 49.29 12.64
C ARG A 958 8.18 48.12 11.96
N GLU A 959 7.65 48.40 10.77
CA GLU A 959 6.92 47.52 9.86
C GLU A 959 7.63 46.17 9.63
N ARG A 960 6.87 45.07 9.61
CA ARG A 960 7.23 43.85 8.90
C ARG A 960 5.98 43.15 8.35
N CYS A 961 6.00 42.96 7.04
CA CYS A 961 4.99 42.29 6.22
C CYS A 961 4.82 40.81 6.60
N CYS A 962 3.60 40.31 6.42
CA CYS A 962 3.25 38.88 6.42
C CYS A 962 3.58 38.26 5.04
N GLY A 963 4.06 37.00 5.03
CA GLY A 963 4.16 36.14 3.85
C GLY A 963 5.49 35.35 3.71
N PRO A 964 5.48 34.00 3.55
CA PRO A 964 6.65 33.11 3.59
C PRO A 964 7.30 32.89 2.20
N PRO A 965 8.51 32.28 2.12
CA PRO A 965 8.59 30.93 1.51
C PRO A 965 9.66 29.98 2.11
N LEU A 966 9.41 28.69 1.85
CA LEU A 966 10.23 27.49 2.09
C LEU A 966 11.59 27.51 1.36
N LEU A 967 12.55 26.70 1.81
CA LEU A 967 13.45 25.95 0.92
C LEU A 967 14.04 24.69 1.60
N ALA A 968 13.93 23.58 0.88
CA ALA A 968 14.46 22.26 1.14
C ALA A 968 15.91 22.13 0.63
N VAL A 969 16.63 21.07 1.04
CA VAL A 969 17.92 20.67 0.43
C VAL A 969 17.82 19.22 -0.08
N GLN A 970 17.93 19.09 -1.41
CA GLN A 970 18.27 17.90 -2.20
C GLN A 970 19.79 17.87 -2.48
N PRO A 971 20.40 16.73 -2.90
CA PRO A 971 21.76 16.73 -3.44
C PRO A 971 21.81 17.41 -4.84
N PRO A 972 22.96 17.95 -5.25
CA PRO A 972 23.04 19.08 -6.17
C PRO A 972 22.86 18.67 -7.63
N GLN A 973 21.83 19.22 -8.28
CA GLN A 973 21.81 19.40 -9.74
C GLN A 973 22.42 20.77 -10.07
N PRO A 974 23.15 20.92 -11.21
CA PRO A 974 23.77 22.19 -11.58
C PRO A 974 22.70 23.24 -11.91
N LEU A 975 22.76 24.37 -11.22
CA LEU A 975 21.85 25.51 -11.40
C LEU A 975 21.93 26.07 -12.84
N PRO A 976 20.81 26.53 -13.42
CA PRO A 976 20.82 27.25 -14.69
C PRO A 976 21.57 28.59 -14.53
N LEU A 977 22.51 28.85 -15.43
CA LEU A 977 23.31 30.08 -15.48
C LEU A 977 22.42 31.32 -15.61
N GLN A 978 22.60 32.29 -14.74
CA GLN A 978 21.92 33.58 -14.80
C GLN A 978 22.43 34.41 -16.01
N PRO A 979 21.65 35.36 -16.53
CA PRO A 979 22.09 36.20 -17.65
C PRO A 979 23.38 36.97 -17.28
N ARG A 980 24.39 36.88 -18.17
CA ARG A 980 25.77 37.41 -18.03
C ARG A 980 26.68 36.69 -17.04
N GLU A 981 26.23 35.58 -16.46
CA GLU A 981 27.06 34.74 -15.61
C GLU A 981 27.97 33.85 -16.45
N SER A 982 29.20 33.62 -15.96
CA SER A 982 30.20 32.80 -16.66
C SER A 982 30.66 31.62 -15.82
N VAL A 983 30.72 30.44 -16.42
CA VAL A 983 31.26 29.22 -15.79
C VAL A 983 32.48 28.72 -16.55
N LEU A 984 33.37 28.07 -15.81
CA LEU A 984 34.50 27.34 -16.39
C LEU A 984 34.13 25.88 -16.60
N LYS A 985 34.47 25.35 -17.78
CA LYS A 985 34.24 23.96 -18.17
C LYS A 985 35.55 23.35 -18.68
N GLU A 986 35.57 22.03 -18.80
CA GLU A 986 36.73 21.27 -19.32
C GLU A 986 38.03 21.59 -18.55
N ASN A 987 38.03 21.41 -17.22
CA ASN A 987 39.20 21.68 -16.37
C ASN A 987 39.76 23.12 -16.52
N CYS A 988 38.85 24.09 -16.55
CA CYS A 988 39.13 25.52 -16.69
C CYS A 988 39.76 25.93 -18.03
N GLN A 989 39.74 25.05 -19.03
CA GLN A 989 40.25 25.34 -20.37
C GLN A 989 39.27 26.14 -21.24
N ARG A 990 38.01 26.26 -20.80
CA ARG A 990 36.97 27.03 -21.49
C ARG A 990 36.12 27.82 -20.52
N ARG A 991 35.84 29.08 -20.88
CA ARG A 991 34.91 29.97 -20.16
C ARG A 991 33.66 30.18 -21.00
N CYS A 992 32.50 29.84 -20.44
CA CYS A 992 31.20 29.95 -21.08
C CYS A 992 30.32 30.96 -20.36
N THR A 993 29.79 31.94 -21.07
CA THR A 993 28.95 33.01 -20.53
C THR A 993 27.55 32.94 -21.12
N CYS A 994 26.51 33.10 -20.29
CA CYS A 994 25.14 33.21 -20.77
C CYS A 994 24.87 34.63 -21.27
N VAL A 995 24.56 34.82 -22.55
CA VAL A 995 24.22 36.11 -23.15
C VAL A 995 22.72 36.16 -23.45
N PRO A 996 21.94 37.06 -22.82
CA PRO A 996 20.50 37.12 -23.06
C PRO A 996 20.19 37.42 -24.54
N GLY A 997 19.37 36.57 -25.16
CA GLY A 997 18.99 36.65 -26.57
C GLY A 997 19.87 35.82 -27.53
N GLU A 998 21.09 35.45 -27.14
CA GLU A 998 22.03 34.67 -27.97
C GLU A 998 22.35 33.28 -27.39
N GLY A 999 21.98 33.02 -26.13
CA GLY A 999 22.26 31.75 -25.46
C GLY A 999 23.66 31.70 -24.85
N LEU A 1000 24.25 30.50 -24.77
CA LEU A 1000 25.54 30.29 -24.11
C LEU A 1000 26.70 30.46 -25.11
N THR A 1001 27.59 31.42 -24.89
CA THR A 1001 28.80 31.65 -25.71
C THR A 1001 30.06 31.23 -24.95
N CYS A 1002 30.94 30.45 -25.56
CA CYS A 1002 32.14 29.89 -24.90
C CYS A 1002 33.43 30.24 -25.65
N GLY A 1003 34.46 30.69 -24.91
CA GLY A 1003 35.81 30.95 -25.41
C GLY A 1003 36.87 30.11 -24.70
N SER A 1004 38.08 30.05 -25.26
CA SER A 1004 39.24 29.43 -24.60
C SER A 1004 39.65 30.23 -23.35
N HIS A 1005 40.07 29.51 -22.32
CA HIS A 1005 40.50 30.08 -21.05
C HIS A 1005 41.60 29.20 -20.44
N SER A 1006 42.45 29.77 -19.59
CA SER A 1006 43.43 29.03 -18.80
C SER A 1006 43.67 29.79 -17.50
N CYS A 1007 43.81 29.08 -16.39
CA CYS A 1007 44.22 29.67 -15.12
C CYS A 1007 45.63 30.27 -15.24
N THR A 1008 45.96 31.26 -14.41
CA THR A 1008 47.32 31.82 -14.38
C THR A 1008 48.31 30.81 -13.79
N ASP A 1009 49.62 31.01 -14.00
CA ASP A 1009 50.65 30.04 -13.62
C ASP A 1009 50.72 29.75 -12.10
N ASP A 1010 50.11 30.60 -11.28
CA ASP A 1010 49.96 30.50 -9.83
C ASP A 1010 48.59 29.97 -9.36
N GLU A 1011 47.66 29.69 -10.28
CA GLU A 1011 46.30 29.21 -10.00
C GLU A 1011 46.12 27.74 -10.41
N THR A 1012 45.30 26.99 -9.65
CA THR A 1012 45.01 25.57 -9.97
C THR A 1012 43.50 25.34 -10.08
N CYS A 1013 43.07 24.78 -11.22
CA CYS A 1013 41.65 24.54 -11.47
C CYS A 1013 41.06 23.51 -10.51
N LYS A 1014 40.10 23.94 -9.67
CA LYS A 1014 39.44 23.09 -8.66
C LYS A 1014 37.95 23.45 -8.53
N ILE A 1015 37.17 22.55 -7.96
CA ILE A 1015 35.74 22.79 -7.69
C ILE A 1015 35.62 23.55 -6.37
N ARG A 1016 35.01 24.74 -6.41
CA ARG A 1016 34.72 25.58 -5.25
C ARG A 1016 33.24 25.95 -5.26
N ASP A 1017 32.56 25.73 -4.14
CA ASP A 1017 31.11 25.98 -4.00
C ASP A 1017 30.25 25.31 -5.10
N GLY A 1018 30.67 24.13 -5.57
CA GLY A 1018 29.97 23.35 -6.59
C GLY A 1018 30.23 23.76 -8.05
N VAL A 1019 31.15 24.70 -8.31
CA VAL A 1019 31.48 25.18 -9.68
C VAL A 1019 33.00 25.14 -9.92
N LEU A 1020 33.44 24.85 -11.15
CA LEU A 1020 34.86 24.87 -11.53
C LEU A 1020 35.42 26.31 -11.51
N GLY A 1021 36.54 26.53 -10.84
CA GLY A 1021 37.24 27.82 -10.74
C GLY A 1021 38.76 27.68 -10.85
N CYS A 1022 39.39 28.70 -11.42
CA CYS A 1022 40.76 29.11 -11.11
C CYS A 1022 40.66 29.98 -9.84
#